data_AF-A0A9X1W608-F1
#
_entry.id   AF-A0A9X1W608-F1
#
_cell.length_a   1.000
_cell.length_b   1.000
_cell.length_c   1.000
_cell.angle_alpha   90.00
_cell.angle_beta   90.00
_cell.angle_gamma   90.00
#
_symmetry.space_group_name_H-M   'P 1'
#
loop_
_entity.id
_entity.type
_entity.pdbx_description
1 polymer ?
#
loop_
_entity_poly.entity_id
_entity_poly.type
_entity_poly.pdbx_seq_one_letter_code
_entity_poly.pdbx_strand_id
1 'polypeptide(L)'
;MTTLRAWCAAAALSLVASLCQADLRLSLDDRDLAPAERAASQALIDQAMAVLPPRMVERLDRNVRVRWHQGLVHDVYGSAGGNLILLNRRLLDSLTDGSAASERTERPHGTVRQELLATLIHELAHLYDRARLWAPEDHRQLGVCRQRARSLGPVGLPDDCRGQTERRFTLSDDPRLLDLAGWPQRVGQRGEREHDNAQDARSPDRYELTSPLEFVAVNLEYFLLDPSYACRRPSLHRYFSEHFGWQPSGAQPCAEGLPILNAGHDFARTPLVKLDPERVYEVDYLFAEANDAWVSRWGHSMLRLVICAPGRPRGPDCRLDLDHHLVLSFRAFVGDLQLSSWDGLTGVYPSRLFVLPLGQVIDEYTKVELRSLASVPLKLRREEIEQLVTRSAELHWSYDGDYYFLSNNCAVETLKLLRSGTARPELTALDSILPSGLLEILINRGLADARVLDDPREALRLGYRFDSYRDRYQAMFAVLRQRLGLPQTDVEQWLALPATQRQPWIEKADLRASAALLLVEQAALRRHLLLAQEELKNRYLGARGDASLARADETLQGILANSGFLSQPAQLLDDDGYGLPLASEWQRLEQESSQRQAMLNQLTETLNEEVRRLLGEERQRELDAVEANLAQIGTHLRALHKAGGGLQLP
;
A
#
# COMPACT_ATOMS: atom_id res chain seq x y z
N MET A 1 -42.27 34.68 55.26
CA MET A 1 -42.15 33.89 53.99
C MET A 1 -41.25 34.54 52.94
N THR A 2 -40.82 35.79 53.10
CA THR A 2 -39.96 36.53 52.16
C THR A 2 -38.46 36.29 52.36
N THR A 3 -38.02 35.92 53.56
CA THR A 3 -36.59 35.71 53.88
C THR A 3 -36.04 34.35 53.46
N LEU A 4 -36.86 33.29 53.45
CA LEU A 4 -36.45 31.96 52.95
C LEU A 4 -36.26 31.91 51.42
N ARG A 5 -37.07 32.67 50.66
CA ARG A 5 -36.95 32.72 49.19
C ARG A 5 -35.68 33.44 48.72
N ALA A 6 -35.22 34.45 49.46
CA ALA A 6 -33.98 35.15 49.16
C ALA A 6 -32.74 34.27 49.41
N TRP A 7 -32.77 33.42 50.44
CA TRP A 7 -31.69 32.48 50.72
C TRP A 7 -31.63 31.31 49.74
N CYS A 8 -32.78 30.78 49.30
CA CYS A 8 -32.80 29.75 48.25
C CYS A 8 -32.37 30.29 46.87
N ALA A 9 -32.66 31.56 46.55
CA ALA A 9 -32.19 32.19 45.32
C ALA A 9 -30.68 32.48 45.34
N ALA A 10 -30.12 32.90 46.49
CA ALA A 10 -28.67 33.09 46.65
C ALA A 10 -27.90 31.75 46.63
N ALA A 11 -28.47 30.68 47.19
CA ALA A 11 -27.92 29.33 47.11
C ALA A 11 -27.98 28.76 45.68
N ALA A 12 -29.06 29.03 44.93
CA ALA A 12 -29.18 28.62 43.52
C ALA A 12 -28.23 29.41 42.59
N LEU A 13 -27.96 30.69 42.86
CA LEU A 13 -27.00 31.50 42.09
C LEU A 13 -25.53 31.19 42.43
N SER A 14 -25.23 30.69 43.63
CA SER A 14 -23.88 30.22 44.00
C SER A 14 -23.58 28.79 43.54
N LEU A 15 -24.61 27.98 43.23
CA LEU A 15 -24.46 26.66 42.61
C LEU A 15 -24.22 26.70 41.08
N VAL A 16 -24.46 27.85 40.42
CA VAL A 16 -24.21 28.03 38.97
C VAL A 16 -22.85 28.71 38.70
N ALA A 17 -22.24 29.36 39.70
CA ALA A 17 -21.01 30.14 39.54
C ALA A 17 -19.71 29.39 39.90
N SER A 18 -19.75 28.06 40.06
CA SER A 18 -18.54 27.27 40.36
C SER A 18 -18.60 25.87 39.74
N LEU A 19 -18.99 25.79 38.48
CA LEU A 19 -18.38 24.77 37.62
C LEU A 19 -16.93 25.24 37.40
N CYS A 20 -16.01 24.83 38.28
CA CYS A 20 -14.59 24.86 37.93
C CYS A 20 -14.47 24.04 36.65
N GLN A 21 -14.42 24.70 35.49
CA GLN A 21 -13.97 24.05 34.27
C GLN A 21 -12.51 23.65 34.54
N ALA A 22 -12.34 22.34 34.62
CA ALA A 22 -11.11 21.69 35.00
C ALA A 22 -10.37 21.45 33.68
N ASP A 23 -9.51 22.39 33.33
CA ASP A 23 -8.83 22.47 32.05
C ASP A 23 -7.32 22.32 32.24
N LEU A 24 -6.62 21.89 31.19
CA LEU A 24 -5.17 21.93 31.09
C LEU A 24 -4.67 23.37 31.32
N ARG A 25 -3.75 23.53 32.27
CA ARG A 25 -3.05 24.79 32.54
C ARG A 25 -1.56 24.56 32.53
N LEU A 26 -0.84 25.39 31.77
CA LEU A 26 0.62 25.44 31.78
C LEU A 26 1.08 26.59 32.67
N SER A 27 1.91 26.31 33.68
CA SER A 27 2.48 27.34 34.55
C SER A 27 4.00 27.36 34.43
N LEU A 28 4.59 28.51 34.12
CA LEU A 28 6.05 28.68 34.08
C LEU A 28 6.64 28.68 35.50
N ASP A 29 7.67 27.86 35.74
CA ASP A 29 8.54 27.99 36.91
C ASP A 29 9.53 29.13 36.66
N ASP A 30 9.20 30.31 37.19
CA ASP A 30 9.84 31.58 36.81
C ASP A 30 10.88 32.08 37.82
N ARG A 31 11.14 31.30 38.89
CA ARG A 31 11.95 31.68 40.05
C ARG A 31 13.37 32.13 39.70
N ASP A 32 13.95 31.52 38.67
CA ASP A 32 15.34 31.75 38.24
C ASP A 32 15.44 32.46 36.89
N LEU A 33 14.36 33.12 36.43
CA LEU A 33 14.27 33.75 35.11
C LEU A 33 14.27 35.28 35.16
N ALA A 34 15.10 35.90 34.31
CA ALA A 34 15.07 37.33 34.07
C ALA A 34 13.74 37.77 33.41
N PRO A 35 13.34 39.05 33.49
CA PRO A 35 12.08 39.52 32.89
C PRO A 35 11.91 39.20 31.40
N ALA A 36 12.98 39.34 30.61
CA ALA A 36 12.96 39.02 29.18
C ALA A 36 12.79 37.51 28.92
N GLU A 37 13.49 36.68 29.69
CA GLU A 37 13.41 35.22 29.63
C GLU A 37 12.00 34.74 30.00
N ARG A 38 11.38 35.36 31.01
CA ARG A 38 9.98 35.08 31.40
C ARG A 38 9.02 35.41 30.28
N ALA A 39 9.15 36.57 29.67
CA ALA A 39 8.28 36.99 28.56
C ALA A 39 8.41 36.03 27.36
N ALA A 40 9.65 35.68 26.98
CA ALA A 40 9.91 34.77 25.87
C ALA A 40 9.38 33.34 26.14
N SER A 41 9.57 32.83 27.36
CA SER A 41 9.06 31.53 27.79
C SER A 41 7.53 31.50 27.83
N GLN A 42 6.90 32.57 28.34
CA GLN A 42 5.44 32.66 28.39
C GLN A 42 4.84 32.73 26.98
N ALA A 43 5.46 33.48 26.07
CA ALA A 43 5.02 33.54 24.67
C ALA A 43 5.09 32.16 23.98
N LEU A 44 6.09 31.33 24.30
CA LEU A 44 6.15 29.95 23.80
C LEU A 44 5.01 29.08 24.35
N ILE A 45 4.73 29.19 25.66
CA ILE A 45 3.63 28.48 26.33
C ILE A 45 2.28 28.89 25.75
N ASP A 46 2.05 30.18 25.59
CA ASP A 46 0.80 30.73 25.05
C ASP A 46 0.59 30.27 23.60
N GLN A 47 1.67 30.25 22.80
CA GLN A 47 1.63 29.75 21.43
C GLN A 47 1.29 28.25 21.38
N ALA A 48 1.86 27.43 22.27
CA ALA A 48 1.51 26.01 22.36
C ALA A 48 0.04 25.83 22.75
N MET A 49 -0.44 26.51 23.79
CA MET A 49 -1.84 26.43 24.21
C MET A 49 -2.82 26.86 23.12
N ALA A 50 -2.46 27.85 22.30
CA ALA A 50 -3.31 28.38 21.24
C ALA A 50 -3.55 27.39 20.08
N VAL A 51 -2.63 26.44 19.86
CA VAL A 51 -2.76 25.45 18.78
C VAL A 51 -3.35 24.11 19.24
N LEU A 52 -3.46 23.86 20.55
CA LEU A 52 -3.98 22.59 21.06
C LEU A 52 -5.48 22.41 20.72
N PRO A 53 -5.92 21.16 20.45
CA PRO A 53 -7.34 20.88 20.28
C PRO A 53 -8.14 21.28 21.53
N PRO A 54 -9.30 21.96 21.41
CA PRO A 54 -10.12 22.36 22.56
C PRO A 54 -10.46 21.17 23.47
N ARG A 55 -10.84 20.03 22.87
CA ARG A 55 -11.13 18.80 23.61
C ARG A 55 -9.92 18.23 24.37
N MET A 56 -8.70 18.47 23.91
CA MET A 56 -7.49 18.08 24.63
C MET A 56 -7.31 18.95 25.88
N VAL A 57 -7.52 20.26 25.75
CA VAL A 57 -7.46 21.22 26.87
C VAL A 57 -8.52 20.92 27.92
N GLU A 58 -9.77 20.69 27.49
CA GLU A 58 -10.90 20.41 28.39
C GLU A 58 -10.78 19.06 29.12
N ARG A 59 -10.14 18.05 28.50
CA ARG A 59 -10.07 16.70 29.07
C ARG A 59 -8.80 16.42 29.86
N LEU A 60 -7.69 17.07 29.52
CA LEU A 60 -6.44 16.93 30.26
C LEU A 60 -6.44 17.87 31.47
N ASP A 61 -7.34 17.61 32.43
CA ASP A 61 -7.47 18.37 33.67
C ASP A 61 -6.22 18.25 34.55
N ARG A 62 -5.23 19.09 34.27
CA ARG A 62 -3.92 19.10 34.93
C ARG A 62 -3.33 20.49 34.94
N ASN A 63 -2.69 20.84 36.06
CA ASN A 63 -1.74 21.95 36.10
C ASN A 63 -0.32 21.39 35.89
N VAL A 64 0.27 21.68 34.73
CA VAL A 64 1.59 21.21 34.31
C VAL A 64 2.58 22.36 34.41
N ARG A 65 3.63 22.17 35.20
CA ARG A 65 4.68 23.17 35.35
C ARG A 65 5.70 23.05 34.23
N VAL A 66 6.09 24.15 33.60
CA VAL A 66 7.15 24.20 32.60
C VAL A 66 8.39 24.83 33.23
N ARG A 67 9.54 24.16 33.18
CA ARG A 67 10.77 24.62 33.83
C ARG A 67 11.99 24.45 32.94
N TRP A 68 12.84 25.48 32.87
CA TRP A 68 14.14 25.36 32.23
C TRP A 68 15.14 24.60 33.10
N HIS A 69 15.90 23.69 32.51
CA HIS A 69 16.79 22.79 33.23
C HIS A 69 18.17 22.68 32.56
N GLN A 70 19.24 22.68 33.36
CA GLN A 70 20.63 22.63 32.86
C GLN A 70 21.17 21.20 32.66
N GLY A 71 20.59 20.20 33.32
CA GLY A 71 21.06 18.81 33.26
C GLY A 71 20.44 17.94 32.16
N LEU A 72 19.76 18.53 31.17
CA LEU A 72 19.34 17.77 29.98
C LEU A 72 20.55 17.61 29.04
N VAL A 73 20.72 16.42 28.48
CA VAL A 73 21.78 16.14 27.49
C VAL A 73 21.64 17.11 26.30
N HIS A 74 22.74 17.44 25.64
CA HIS A 74 22.78 18.46 24.58
C HIS A 74 21.67 18.28 23.54
N ASP A 75 21.47 17.07 23.03
CA ASP A 75 20.53 16.82 21.93
C ASP A 75 19.05 16.77 22.36
N VAL A 76 18.78 16.80 23.66
CA VAL A 76 17.42 16.74 24.23
C VAL A 76 16.89 18.15 24.46
N TYR A 77 15.82 18.52 23.74
CA TYR A 77 15.18 19.84 23.86
C TYR A 77 14.22 19.90 25.06
N GLY A 78 13.58 18.79 25.39
CA GLY A 78 12.68 18.70 26.53
C GLY A 78 12.42 17.28 27.02
N SER A 79 11.69 17.17 28.13
CA SER A 79 11.25 15.91 28.72
C SER A 79 10.09 16.12 29.69
N ALA A 80 9.08 15.24 29.67
CA ALA A 80 7.97 15.24 30.61
C ALA A 80 8.08 14.14 31.69
N GLY A 81 7.69 14.52 32.91
CA GLY A 81 7.51 13.59 34.03
C GLY A 81 6.46 14.09 35.01
N GLY A 82 5.40 13.29 35.25
CA GLY A 82 4.32 13.67 36.14
C GLY A 82 3.55 14.91 35.64
N ASN A 83 3.61 16.01 36.39
CA ASN A 83 3.03 17.31 36.02
C ASN A 83 4.13 18.36 35.80
N LEU A 84 5.26 17.94 35.23
CA LEU A 84 6.42 18.78 34.97
C LEU A 84 6.94 18.51 33.57
N ILE A 85 7.13 19.58 32.80
CA ILE A 85 7.85 19.58 31.53
C ILE A 85 9.16 20.35 31.75
N LEU A 86 10.26 19.71 31.39
CA LEU A 86 11.59 20.31 31.40
C LEU A 86 11.92 20.76 29.98
N LEU A 87 12.43 21.99 29.84
CA LEU A 87 13.02 22.49 28.61
C LEU A 87 14.52 22.73 28.81
N ASN A 88 15.32 22.51 27.78
CA ASN A 88 16.77 22.62 27.89
C ASN A 88 17.20 24.09 27.99
N ARG A 89 17.79 24.48 29.14
CA ARG A 89 18.16 25.88 29.45
C ARG A 89 19.08 26.51 28.41
N ARG A 90 19.86 25.71 27.67
CA ARG A 90 20.75 26.18 26.60
C ARG A 90 20.02 26.90 25.46
N LEU A 91 18.73 26.59 25.25
CA LEU A 91 17.92 27.14 24.17
C LEU A 91 17.19 28.44 24.59
N LEU A 92 17.22 28.79 25.88
CA LEU A 92 16.50 29.95 26.39
C LEU A 92 17.13 31.26 25.93
N ASP A 93 18.45 31.32 25.78
CA ASP A 93 19.14 32.57 25.41
C ASP A 93 18.74 32.98 23.97
N SER A 94 18.78 32.05 23.01
CA SER A 94 18.34 32.32 21.62
C SER A 94 16.83 32.52 21.49
N LEU A 95 16.03 31.90 22.37
CA LEU A 95 14.60 32.20 22.45
C LEU A 95 14.35 33.63 22.95
N THR A 96 15.17 34.11 23.88
CA THR A 96 15.01 35.41 24.56
C THR A 96 15.45 36.57 23.69
N ASP A 97 16.58 36.44 22.99
CA ASP A 97 17.08 37.46 22.07
C ASP A 97 16.39 37.45 20.69
N GLY A 98 15.56 36.43 20.43
CA GLY A 98 14.77 36.27 19.22
C GLY A 98 15.48 35.56 18.06
N SER A 99 16.78 35.27 18.19
CA SER A 99 17.56 34.58 17.16
C SER A 99 17.03 33.18 16.84
N ALA A 100 16.37 32.51 17.80
CA ALA A 100 15.74 31.19 17.62
C ALA A 100 14.70 31.15 16.50
N ALA A 101 14.10 32.28 16.12
CA ALA A 101 13.14 32.33 15.01
C ALA A 101 13.80 32.12 13.63
N SER A 102 15.10 32.44 13.50
CA SER A 102 15.87 32.33 12.26
C SER A 102 17.01 31.30 12.33
N GLU A 103 17.44 30.92 13.53
CA GLU A 103 18.48 29.92 13.75
C GLU A 103 17.99 28.56 13.25
N ARG A 104 18.62 28.06 12.18
CA ARG A 104 18.25 26.80 11.52
C ARG A 104 18.78 25.60 12.31
N THR A 105 18.01 24.53 12.31
CA THR A 105 18.38 23.26 12.92
C THR A 105 18.48 22.17 11.87
N GLU A 106 19.24 21.11 12.16
CA GLU A 106 19.19 19.85 11.39
C GLU A 106 17.98 18.98 11.77
N ARG A 107 17.19 19.42 12.75
CA ARG A 107 15.96 18.78 13.23
C ARG A 107 14.75 19.12 12.34
N PRO A 108 13.66 18.33 12.40
CA PRO A 108 12.60 18.33 11.38
C PRO A 108 11.77 19.62 11.23
N HIS A 109 11.60 20.41 12.29
CA HIS A 109 10.81 21.65 12.30
C HIS A 109 11.62 22.89 11.89
N GLY A 110 12.91 22.72 11.60
CA GLY A 110 13.72 23.63 10.80
C GLY A 110 14.30 24.86 11.51
N THR A 111 13.66 25.42 12.55
CA THR A 111 14.26 26.48 13.39
C THR A 111 14.15 26.18 14.87
N VAL A 112 15.08 26.70 15.68
CA VAL A 112 15.10 26.47 17.14
C VAL A 112 13.77 26.83 17.79
N ARG A 113 13.12 27.91 17.35
CA ARG A 113 11.80 28.31 17.87
C ARG A 113 10.71 27.28 17.55
N GLN A 114 10.67 26.76 16.32
CA GLN A 114 9.69 25.75 15.94
C GLN A 114 9.95 24.41 16.64
N GLU A 115 11.22 24.03 16.79
CA GLU A 115 11.63 22.85 17.57
C GLU A 115 11.22 22.96 19.04
N LEU A 116 11.37 24.12 19.67
CA LEU A 116 10.91 24.35 21.04
C LEU A 116 9.39 24.25 21.18
N LEU A 117 8.65 24.77 20.20
CA LEU A 117 7.19 24.68 20.16
C LEU A 117 6.73 23.24 19.98
N ALA A 118 7.30 22.54 19.00
CA ALA A 118 7.06 21.13 18.75
C ALA A 118 7.40 20.27 19.97
N THR A 119 8.54 20.52 20.62
CA THR A 119 8.91 19.83 21.87
C THR A 119 7.86 20.02 22.96
N LEU A 120 7.35 21.23 23.17
CA LEU A 120 6.32 21.44 24.19
C LEU A 120 5.02 20.70 23.85
N ILE A 121 4.62 20.66 22.57
CA ILE A 121 3.46 19.90 22.08
C ILE A 121 3.69 18.38 22.24
N HIS A 122 4.87 17.89 21.89
CA HIS A 122 5.30 16.50 22.02
C HIS A 122 5.12 16.00 23.45
N GLU A 123 5.67 16.76 24.42
CA GLU A 123 5.58 16.43 25.83
C GLU A 123 4.14 16.48 26.36
N LEU A 124 3.33 17.42 25.86
CA LEU A 124 1.89 17.46 26.15
C LEU A 124 1.15 16.26 25.56
N ALA A 125 1.53 15.78 24.37
CA ALA A 125 0.98 14.60 23.74
C ALA A 125 1.20 13.36 24.62
N HIS A 126 2.41 13.18 25.17
CA HIS A 126 2.68 12.11 26.12
C HIS A 126 1.81 12.19 27.37
N LEU A 127 1.61 13.38 27.93
CA LEU A 127 0.76 13.58 29.11
C LEU A 127 -0.71 13.22 28.80
N TYR A 128 -1.22 13.66 27.66
CA TYR A 128 -2.57 13.32 27.19
C TYR A 128 -2.74 11.83 26.97
N ASP A 129 -1.77 11.20 26.33
CA ASP A 129 -1.85 9.80 25.96
C ASP A 129 -1.78 8.88 27.21
N ARG A 130 -0.99 9.27 28.21
CA ARG A 130 -0.92 8.57 29.51
C ARG A 130 -2.13 8.80 30.41
N ALA A 131 -2.99 9.77 30.11
CA ALA A 131 -4.12 10.14 30.96
C ALA A 131 -5.35 9.23 30.84
N ARG A 132 -5.39 8.28 29.87
CA ARG A 132 -6.48 7.31 29.67
C ARG A 132 -7.85 7.96 29.46
N LEU A 133 -7.90 8.96 28.59
CA LEU A 133 -9.06 9.82 28.35
C LEU A 133 -10.07 9.19 27.35
N TRP A 134 -10.38 7.90 27.57
CA TRP A 134 -11.30 7.12 26.73
C TRP A 134 -12.72 7.69 26.73
N ALA A 135 -13.46 7.53 25.62
CA ALA A 135 -14.87 7.87 25.63
C ALA A 135 -15.65 6.93 26.57
N PRO A 136 -16.83 7.32 27.07
CA PRO A 136 -17.63 6.44 27.94
C PRO A 136 -17.93 5.07 27.33
N GLU A 137 -18.14 5.03 26.01
CA GLU A 137 -18.39 3.79 25.28
C GLU A 137 -17.14 2.90 25.22
N ASP A 138 -15.99 3.47 24.86
CA ASP A 138 -14.71 2.75 24.86
C ASP A 138 -14.41 2.23 26.27
N HIS A 139 -14.57 3.05 27.30
CA HIS A 139 -14.34 2.63 28.69
C HIS A 139 -15.22 1.44 29.08
N ARG A 140 -16.49 1.43 28.63
CA ARG A 140 -17.41 0.30 28.84
C ARG A 140 -16.93 -0.95 28.07
N GLN A 141 -16.57 -0.81 26.80
CA GLN A 141 -16.04 -1.90 25.98
C GLN A 141 -14.79 -2.51 26.61
N LEU A 142 -13.82 -1.68 27.03
CA LEU A 142 -12.60 -2.12 27.70
C LEU A 142 -12.89 -2.92 28.97
N GLY A 143 -13.86 -2.47 29.78
CA GLY A 143 -14.32 -3.19 30.96
C GLY A 143 -14.86 -4.58 30.62
N VAL A 144 -15.76 -4.66 29.64
CA VAL A 144 -16.34 -5.92 29.16
C VAL A 144 -15.29 -6.85 28.59
N CYS A 145 -14.38 -6.34 27.75
CA CYS A 145 -13.33 -7.14 27.13
C CYS A 145 -12.34 -7.68 28.15
N ARG A 146 -11.91 -6.87 29.13
CA ARG A 146 -11.04 -7.34 30.22
C ARG A 146 -11.73 -8.38 31.09
N GLN A 147 -13.02 -8.22 31.37
CA GLN A 147 -13.79 -9.22 32.11
C GLN A 147 -13.86 -10.54 31.34
N ARG A 148 -14.21 -10.49 30.04
CA ARG A 148 -14.29 -11.67 29.17
C ARG A 148 -12.94 -12.36 29.01
N ALA A 149 -11.85 -11.60 28.88
CA ALA A 149 -10.50 -12.15 28.81
C ALA A 149 -10.16 -12.97 30.07
N ARG A 150 -10.52 -12.47 31.25
CA ARG A 150 -10.29 -13.16 32.52
C ARG A 150 -11.14 -14.43 32.67
N SER A 151 -12.36 -14.44 32.13
CA SER A 151 -13.27 -15.58 32.26
C SER A 151 -13.10 -16.64 31.19
N LEU A 152 -12.87 -16.24 29.93
CA LEU A 152 -12.86 -17.13 28.76
C LEU A 152 -11.44 -17.36 28.19
N GLY A 153 -10.45 -16.60 28.67
CA GLY A 153 -9.12 -16.55 28.09
C GLY A 153 -9.08 -15.85 26.73
N PRO A 154 -7.89 -15.66 26.14
CA PRO A 154 -7.72 -14.98 24.85
C PRO A 154 -8.42 -15.68 23.67
N VAL A 155 -8.51 -17.02 23.71
CA VAL A 155 -9.10 -17.82 22.63
C VAL A 155 -10.62 -17.62 22.51
N GLY A 156 -11.30 -17.40 23.63
CA GLY A 156 -12.75 -17.18 23.69
C GLY A 156 -13.16 -15.70 23.65
N LEU A 157 -12.22 -14.80 23.35
CA LEU A 157 -12.52 -13.38 23.25
C LEU A 157 -13.41 -13.10 22.02
N PRO A 158 -14.44 -12.27 22.19
CA PRO A 158 -15.19 -11.71 21.07
C PRO A 158 -14.30 -10.96 20.09
N ASP A 159 -14.74 -10.93 18.84
CA ASP A 159 -14.02 -10.27 17.75
C ASP A 159 -13.83 -8.76 17.97
N ASP A 160 -14.82 -8.09 18.55
CA ASP A 160 -14.79 -6.67 18.94
C ASP A 160 -13.89 -6.37 20.15
N CYS A 161 -13.40 -7.41 20.83
CA CYS A 161 -12.43 -7.28 21.93
C CYS A 161 -10.97 -7.45 21.50
N ARG A 162 -10.70 -7.76 20.23
CA ARG A 162 -9.34 -7.92 19.72
C ARG A 162 -8.57 -6.60 19.83
N GLY A 163 -7.39 -6.65 20.45
CA GLY A 163 -6.55 -5.49 20.72
C GLY A 163 -7.07 -4.54 21.82
N GLN A 164 -8.23 -4.81 22.43
CA GLN A 164 -8.82 -3.92 23.45
C GLN A 164 -8.37 -4.26 24.88
N THR A 165 -8.02 -5.51 25.16
CA THR A 165 -7.75 -5.98 26.53
C THR A 165 -6.53 -5.34 27.17
N GLU A 166 -5.54 -4.97 26.35
CA GLU A 166 -4.22 -4.49 26.78
C GLU A 166 -4.07 -2.97 26.78
N ARG A 167 -5.12 -2.22 26.40
CA ARG A 167 -5.13 -0.74 26.39
C ARG A 167 -4.71 -0.17 27.73
N ARG A 168 -3.74 0.72 27.72
CA ARG A 168 -3.12 1.48 28.81
C ARG A 168 -3.09 2.98 28.52
N PHE A 169 -3.17 3.38 27.26
CA PHE A 169 -3.06 4.74 26.77
C PHE A 169 -4.35 5.20 26.08
N THR A 170 -4.47 6.50 25.86
CA THR A 170 -5.62 7.11 25.18
C THR A 170 -5.61 6.76 23.68
N LEU A 171 -4.44 6.83 23.05
CA LEU A 171 -4.20 6.79 21.61
C LEU A 171 -3.16 5.76 21.20
N SER A 172 -1.97 5.73 21.81
CA SER A 172 -0.82 4.95 21.28
C SER A 172 -1.02 3.45 21.22
N ASP A 173 -1.98 2.89 21.96
CA ASP A 173 -2.37 1.49 21.87
C ASP A 173 -3.75 1.27 21.25
N ASP A 174 -4.32 2.31 20.64
CA ASP A 174 -5.58 2.20 19.92
C ASP A 174 -5.45 1.27 18.72
N PRO A 175 -6.30 0.23 18.58
CA PRO A 175 -6.18 -0.72 17.50
C PRO A 175 -6.25 -0.09 16.11
N ARG A 176 -7.09 0.95 15.96
CA ARG A 176 -7.26 1.67 14.70
C ARG A 176 -6.02 2.51 14.40
N LEU A 177 -5.47 3.20 15.41
CA LEU A 177 -4.25 3.98 15.24
C LEU A 177 -3.08 3.08 14.88
N LEU A 178 -2.87 1.97 15.60
CA LEU A 178 -1.75 1.06 15.36
C LEU A 178 -1.76 0.48 13.94
N ASP A 179 -2.96 0.18 13.40
CA ASP A 179 -3.11 -0.26 12.00
C ASP A 179 -2.74 0.85 10.99
N LEU A 180 -2.96 2.12 11.32
CA LEU A 180 -2.54 3.26 10.50
C LEU A 180 -1.05 3.56 10.65
N ALA A 181 -0.53 3.43 11.86
CA ALA A 181 0.79 3.87 12.28
C ALA A 181 1.92 2.92 11.87
N GLY A 182 1.60 1.71 11.40
CA GLY A 182 2.60 0.74 10.94
C GLY A 182 2.85 -0.43 11.88
N TRP A 183 2.03 -0.60 12.92
CA TRP A 183 1.99 -1.79 13.78
C TRP A 183 0.67 -2.55 13.62
N PRO A 184 0.31 -3.00 12.41
CA PRO A 184 -0.98 -3.61 12.15
C PRO A 184 -1.15 -4.92 12.91
N GLN A 185 -2.41 -5.31 13.12
CA GLN A 185 -2.73 -6.65 13.60
C GLN A 185 -2.22 -7.72 12.62
N ARG A 186 -1.47 -8.69 13.14
CA ARG A 186 -1.04 -9.89 12.41
C ARG A 186 -2.23 -10.76 12.05
N VAL A 187 -2.20 -11.31 10.83
CA VAL A 187 -3.22 -12.24 10.34
C VAL A 187 -2.85 -13.65 10.76
N GLY A 188 -3.79 -14.41 11.30
CA GLY A 188 -3.56 -15.79 11.76
C GLY A 188 -3.00 -15.89 13.19
N GLN A 189 -2.64 -14.75 13.82
CA GLN A 189 -2.09 -14.69 15.18
C GLN A 189 -3.05 -13.99 16.17
N ARG A 190 -4.37 -14.03 15.89
CA ARG A 190 -5.46 -13.67 16.82
C ARG A 190 -5.24 -12.39 17.63
N GLY A 191 -4.94 -11.27 16.96
CA GLY A 191 -4.85 -9.98 17.62
C GLY A 191 -3.43 -9.55 18.04
N GLU A 192 -2.44 -10.44 17.92
CA GLU A 192 -1.03 -10.03 18.02
C GLU A 192 -0.70 -8.97 16.96
N ARG A 193 0.29 -8.12 17.25
CA ARG A 193 0.68 -7.02 16.37
C ARG A 193 2.11 -7.16 15.88
N GLU A 194 2.38 -6.54 14.73
CA GLU A 194 3.75 -6.36 14.28
C GLU A 194 4.53 -5.57 15.33
N HIS A 195 5.80 -5.93 15.50
CA HIS A 195 6.70 -5.29 16.45
C HIS A 195 7.51 -4.20 15.75
N ASP A 196 7.97 -4.51 14.54
CA ASP A 196 8.71 -3.61 13.68
C ASP A 196 7.75 -2.80 12.79
N ASN A 197 8.17 -1.58 12.45
CA ASN A 197 7.41 -0.68 11.60
C ASN A 197 8.02 -0.63 10.21
N ALA A 198 7.30 -1.18 9.24
CA ALA A 198 7.70 -1.23 7.84
C ALA A 198 7.24 0.00 7.03
N GLN A 199 6.73 1.06 7.67
CA GLN A 199 6.35 2.32 7.01
C GLN A 199 7.45 3.38 7.20
N ASP A 200 8.68 3.01 6.87
CA ASP A 200 9.87 3.77 7.22
C ASP A 200 10.22 4.85 6.19
N ALA A 201 9.85 4.63 4.92
CA ALA A 201 10.01 5.59 3.85
C ALA A 201 9.05 6.78 4.05
N ARG A 202 9.51 7.98 3.64
CA ARG A 202 8.72 9.23 3.71
C ARG A 202 8.21 9.53 5.13
N SER A 203 9.00 9.19 6.15
CA SER A 203 8.78 9.58 7.54
C SER A 203 9.19 11.04 7.75
N PRO A 204 8.36 11.88 8.41
CA PRO A 204 8.74 13.25 8.76
C PRO A 204 9.89 13.32 9.77
N ASP A 205 9.95 12.34 10.68
CA ASP A 205 10.98 12.17 11.69
C ASP A 205 11.08 10.69 12.02
N ARG A 206 12.26 10.08 11.81
CA ARG A 206 12.52 8.66 12.11
C ARG A 206 12.23 8.31 13.58
N TYR A 207 12.24 9.29 14.48
CA TYR A 207 11.89 9.09 15.88
C TYR A 207 10.47 8.54 16.07
N GLU A 208 9.53 8.86 15.17
CA GLU A 208 8.14 8.36 15.22
C GLU A 208 8.06 6.82 15.18
N LEU A 209 9.05 6.16 14.56
CA LEU A 209 9.06 4.72 14.33
C LEU A 209 9.59 3.93 15.55
N THR A 210 10.11 4.62 16.56
CA THR A 210 10.73 3.97 17.73
C THR A 210 9.72 3.31 18.65
N SER A 211 8.53 3.90 18.80
CA SER A 211 7.42 3.29 19.54
C SER A 211 6.09 3.96 19.18
N PRO A 212 4.95 3.30 19.43
CA PRO A 212 3.63 3.93 19.22
C PRO A 212 3.39 5.21 20.05
N LEU A 213 4.07 5.37 21.20
CA LEU A 213 4.01 6.59 22.01
C LEU A 213 4.67 7.76 21.30
N GLU A 214 5.87 7.54 20.76
CA GLU A 214 6.59 8.54 19.97
C GLU A 214 5.87 8.83 18.66
N PHE A 215 5.28 7.81 18.03
CA PHE A 215 4.48 7.97 16.84
C PHE A 215 3.35 8.98 17.02
N VAL A 216 2.58 8.84 18.11
CA VAL A 216 1.48 9.78 18.44
C VAL A 216 2.02 11.18 18.67
N ALA A 217 3.09 11.32 19.45
CA ALA A 217 3.63 12.62 19.82
C ALA A 217 4.15 13.38 18.59
N VAL A 218 5.01 12.74 17.79
CA VAL A 218 5.50 13.30 16.52
C VAL A 218 4.34 13.67 15.61
N ASN A 219 3.42 12.74 15.33
CA ASN A 219 2.33 13.02 14.39
C ASN A 219 1.35 14.09 14.90
N LEU A 220 1.20 14.26 16.22
CA LEU A 220 0.40 15.34 16.77
C LEU A 220 1.09 16.70 16.57
N GLU A 221 2.42 16.78 16.66
CA GLU A 221 3.16 18.00 16.31
C GLU A 221 2.84 18.42 14.87
N TYR A 222 2.99 17.50 13.92
CA TYR A 222 2.72 17.78 12.50
C TYR A 222 1.25 18.07 12.24
N PHE A 223 0.31 17.34 12.87
CA PHE A 223 -1.11 17.63 12.77
C PHE A 223 -1.44 19.07 13.19
N LEU A 224 -0.77 19.60 14.22
CA LEU A 224 -1.05 20.94 14.75
C LEU A 224 -0.24 22.05 14.07
N LEU A 225 0.98 21.76 13.61
CA LEU A 225 1.93 22.76 13.15
C LEU A 225 2.14 22.78 11.64
N ASP A 226 1.88 21.67 10.92
CA ASP A 226 2.05 21.60 9.46
C ASP A 226 0.70 21.82 8.73
N PRO A 227 0.51 22.97 8.05
CA PRO A 227 -0.69 23.25 7.27
C PRO A 227 -0.99 22.20 6.17
N SER A 228 0.03 21.47 5.71
CA SER A 228 -0.11 20.46 4.66
C SER A 228 -0.35 19.03 5.20
N TYR A 229 -0.43 18.82 6.52
CA TYR A 229 -0.54 17.48 7.13
C TYR A 229 -1.71 16.66 6.58
N ALA A 230 -2.87 17.30 6.37
CA ALA A 230 -4.06 16.66 5.81
C ALA A 230 -3.82 16.02 4.43
N CYS A 231 -2.92 16.60 3.64
CA CYS A 231 -2.59 16.13 2.31
C CYS A 231 -1.45 15.10 2.33
N ARG A 232 -0.53 15.22 3.29
CA ARG A 232 0.61 14.30 3.45
C ARG A 232 0.21 12.99 4.12
N ARG A 233 -0.63 13.03 5.16
CA ARG A 233 -1.08 11.86 5.95
C ARG A 233 -2.61 11.90 6.16
N PRO A 234 -3.41 11.82 5.09
CA PRO A 234 -4.86 11.97 5.16
C PRO A 234 -5.55 10.98 6.12
N SER A 235 -5.08 9.73 6.21
CA SER A 235 -5.69 8.76 7.12
C SER A 235 -5.50 9.12 8.60
N LEU A 236 -4.30 9.59 8.97
CA LEU A 236 -4.00 10.02 10.34
C LEU A 236 -4.61 11.37 10.67
N HIS A 237 -4.62 12.31 9.74
CA HIS A 237 -5.34 13.58 9.89
C HIS A 237 -6.81 13.33 10.24
N ARG A 238 -7.47 12.44 9.48
CA ARG A 238 -8.87 12.06 9.76
C ARG A 238 -9.01 11.43 11.15
N TYR A 239 -8.13 10.50 11.52
CA TYR A 239 -8.15 9.88 12.85
C TYR A 239 -8.07 10.91 13.98
N PHE A 240 -7.11 11.85 13.91
CA PHE A 240 -7.01 12.91 14.92
C PHE A 240 -8.22 13.85 14.90
N SER A 241 -8.71 14.21 13.71
CA SER A 241 -9.87 15.10 13.55
C SER A 241 -11.13 14.50 14.17
N GLU A 242 -11.37 13.20 13.95
CA GLU A 242 -12.49 12.45 14.54
C GLU A 242 -12.33 12.33 16.07
N HIS A 243 -11.14 11.98 16.54
CA HIS A 243 -10.86 11.82 17.97
C HIS A 243 -11.05 13.12 18.75
N PHE A 244 -10.55 14.24 18.22
CA PHE A 244 -10.68 15.54 18.86
C PHE A 244 -12.02 16.23 18.55
N GLY A 245 -12.73 15.80 17.50
CA GLY A 245 -13.90 16.52 16.98
C GLY A 245 -13.54 17.92 16.48
N TRP A 246 -12.29 18.10 16.04
CA TRP A 246 -11.67 19.38 15.75
C TRP A 246 -10.46 19.20 14.83
N GLN A 247 -10.19 20.18 13.99
CA GLN A 247 -8.98 20.25 13.16
C GLN A 247 -8.46 21.70 13.08
N PRO A 248 -7.16 21.92 12.81
CA PRO A 248 -6.60 23.25 12.67
C PRO A 248 -7.28 24.06 11.55
N SER A 249 -7.52 25.35 11.79
CA SER A 249 -8.16 26.24 10.81
C SER A 249 -7.24 26.65 9.65
N GLY A 250 -5.93 26.43 9.78
CA GLY A 250 -4.91 26.80 8.80
C GLY A 250 -4.61 25.74 7.75
N ALA A 251 -5.39 24.66 7.65
CA ALA A 251 -5.13 23.57 6.70
C ALA A 251 -5.14 24.08 5.25
N GLN A 252 -4.10 23.72 4.50
CA GLN A 252 -4.00 24.02 3.08
C GLN A 252 -4.90 23.08 2.26
N PRO A 253 -5.50 23.56 1.16
CA PRO A 253 -6.26 22.70 0.26
C PRO A 253 -5.33 21.69 -0.41
N CYS A 254 -5.77 20.44 -0.47
CA CYS A 254 -5.02 19.39 -1.16
C CYS A 254 -5.18 19.52 -2.68
N ALA A 255 -4.13 19.11 -3.39
CA ALA A 255 -4.19 18.99 -4.84
C ALA A 255 -5.21 17.92 -5.25
N GLU A 256 -5.77 18.06 -6.45
CA GLU A 256 -6.69 17.06 -7.00
C GLU A 256 -5.95 15.78 -7.38
N GLY A 257 -6.43 14.67 -6.83
CA GLY A 257 -5.94 13.31 -7.11
C GLY A 257 -4.73 12.89 -6.28
N LEU A 258 -4.66 11.58 -6.02
CA LEU A 258 -3.57 10.93 -5.32
C LEU A 258 -2.41 10.62 -6.29
N PRO A 259 -1.15 10.91 -5.91
CA PRO A 259 0.01 10.53 -6.70
C PRO A 259 0.19 9.01 -6.65
N ILE A 260 0.20 8.34 -7.79
CA ILE A 260 0.46 6.90 -7.90
C ILE A 260 1.46 6.67 -9.02
N LEU A 261 2.50 5.86 -8.77
CA LEU A 261 3.32 5.32 -9.86
C LEU A 261 2.69 4.04 -10.39
N ASN A 262 2.29 4.11 -11.65
CA ASN A 262 1.86 2.97 -12.42
C ASN A 262 3.09 2.15 -12.84
N ALA A 263 3.26 0.97 -12.26
CA ALA A 263 4.33 0.03 -12.56
C ALA A 263 4.02 -0.81 -13.84
N GLY A 264 3.36 -0.19 -14.80
CA GLY A 264 2.99 -0.83 -16.06
C GLY A 264 4.20 -1.05 -16.98
N HIS A 265 4.19 -2.12 -17.75
CA HIS A 265 5.21 -2.38 -18.79
C HIS A 265 4.97 -1.57 -20.09
N ASP A 266 3.88 -0.79 -20.16
CA ASP A 266 3.65 0.16 -21.27
C ASP A 266 4.48 1.42 -21.04
N PHE A 267 5.76 1.32 -21.37
CA PHE A 267 6.72 2.37 -21.14
C PHE A 267 6.57 3.61 -22.04
N ALA A 268 5.57 3.61 -22.93
CA ALA A 268 5.19 4.78 -23.71
C ALA A 268 4.24 5.71 -22.93
N ARG A 269 3.70 5.29 -21.79
CA ARG A 269 2.88 6.12 -20.90
C ARG A 269 3.71 6.70 -19.77
N THR A 270 3.37 7.92 -19.34
CA THR A 270 3.95 8.51 -18.13
C THR A 270 3.61 7.63 -16.93
N PRO A 271 4.61 7.17 -16.15
CA PRO A 271 4.39 6.27 -15.02
C PRO A 271 3.63 6.95 -13.88
N LEU A 272 3.77 8.27 -13.69
CA LEU A 272 3.06 9.01 -12.66
C LEU A 272 1.61 9.32 -13.09
N VAL A 273 0.64 8.86 -12.30
CA VAL A 273 -0.81 9.03 -12.53
C VAL A 273 -1.45 9.76 -11.35
N LYS A 274 -2.39 10.66 -11.66
CA LYS A 274 -3.33 11.26 -10.69
C LYS A 274 -4.56 10.37 -10.55
N LEU A 275 -4.65 9.64 -9.44
CA LEU A 275 -5.83 8.84 -9.13
C LEU A 275 -6.84 9.68 -8.36
N ASP A 276 -7.95 10.02 -8.99
CA ASP A 276 -9.09 10.66 -8.32
C ASP A 276 -9.96 9.59 -7.63
N PRO A 277 -10.06 9.59 -6.28
CA PRO A 277 -10.89 8.64 -5.56
C PRO A 277 -12.38 8.68 -5.94
N GLU A 278 -12.90 9.82 -6.40
CA GLU A 278 -14.31 9.97 -6.81
C GLU A 278 -14.63 9.15 -8.07
N ARG A 279 -13.64 8.91 -8.94
CA ARG A 279 -13.79 8.09 -10.15
C ARG A 279 -13.81 6.59 -9.88
N VAL A 280 -13.41 6.15 -8.68
CA VAL A 280 -13.42 4.73 -8.32
C VAL A 280 -14.85 4.31 -8.00
N TYR A 281 -15.52 3.64 -8.94
CA TYR A 281 -16.89 3.15 -8.77
C TYR A 281 -16.98 2.06 -7.70
N GLU A 282 -16.07 1.08 -7.75
CA GLU A 282 -16.13 -0.13 -6.94
C GLU A 282 -14.72 -0.70 -6.73
N VAL A 283 -14.56 -1.54 -5.71
CA VAL A 283 -13.33 -2.30 -5.48
C VAL A 283 -13.68 -3.79 -5.47
N ASP A 284 -13.00 -4.55 -6.32
CA ASP A 284 -13.18 -5.99 -6.40
C ASP A 284 -12.02 -6.70 -5.72
N TYR A 285 -12.31 -7.82 -5.06
CA TYR A 285 -11.31 -8.83 -4.76
C TYR A 285 -10.97 -9.56 -6.07
N LEU A 286 -9.77 -9.30 -6.59
CA LEU A 286 -9.28 -9.93 -7.81
C LEU A 286 -8.46 -11.17 -7.44
N PHE A 287 -8.92 -12.33 -7.88
CA PHE A 287 -8.36 -13.63 -7.54
C PHE A 287 -7.90 -14.38 -8.78
N ALA A 288 -6.62 -14.77 -8.80
CA ALA A 288 -6.10 -15.72 -9.78
C ALA A 288 -6.25 -17.15 -9.24
N GLU A 289 -7.01 -17.99 -9.95
CA GLU A 289 -7.31 -19.36 -9.55
C GLU A 289 -6.06 -20.21 -9.38
N ALA A 290 -6.08 -21.22 -8.51
CA ALA A 290 -4.92 -22.10 -8.32
C ALA A 290 -4.57 -22.89 -9.60
N ASN A 291 -3.30 -23.27 -9.77
CA ASN A 291 -2.87 -24.23 -10.79
C ASN A 291 -1.97 -25.33 -10.20
N ASP A 292 -1.49 -26.24 -11.04
CA ASP A 292 -0.66 -27.38 -10.62
C ASP A 292 0.79 -27.00 -10.23
N ALA A 293 1.22 -25.76 -10.48
CA ALA A 293 2.56 -25.31 -10.10
C ALA A 293 2.62 -24.99 -8.60
N TRP A 294 3.68 -25.42 -7.92
CA TRP A 294 3.80 -25.33 -6.45
C TRP A 294 3.60 -23.91 -5.91
N VAL A 295 4.15 -22.89 -6.57
CA VAL A 295 4.06 -21.47 -6.16
C VAL A 295 2.65 -20.88 -6.35
N SER A 296 1.88 -21.45 -7.27
CA SER A 296 0.58 -20.94 -7.71
C SER A 296 -0.60 -21.80 -7.22
N ARG A 297 -0.32 -22.83 -6.42
CA ARG A 297 -1.30 -23.81 -5.93
C ARG A 297 -2.35 -23.24 -4.96
N TRP A 298 -2.10 -22.07 -4.38
CA TRP A 298 -3.00 -21.44 -3.41
C TRP A 298 -3.74 -20.22 -3.96
N GLY A 299 -3.52 -19.90 -5.24
CA GLY A 299 -4.05 -18.69 -5.87
C GLY A 299 -3.22 -17.44 -5.57
N HIS A 300 -3.59 -16.32 -6.18
CA HIS A 300 -3.01 -15.00 -5.87
C HIS A 300 -4.15 -13.99 -5.65
N SER A 301 -4.06 -13.19 -4.58
CA SER A 301 -5.05 -12.18 -4.25
C SER A 301 -4.54 -10.77 -4.50
N MET A 302 -5.40 -9.96 -5.10
CA MET A 302 -5.18 -8.55 -5.41
C MET A 302 -6.48 -7.79 -5.18
N LEU A 303 -6.44 -6.46 -5.24
CA LEU A 303 -7.65 -5.64 -5.31
C LEU A 303 -7.68 -4.92 -6.66
N ARG A 304 -8.81 -4.99 -7.37
CA ARG A 304 -9.02 -4.19 -8.58
C ARG A 304 -9.82 -2.95 -8.21
N LEU A 305 -9.31 -1.79 -8.63
CA LEU A 305 -10.04 -0.53 -8.63
C LEU A 305 -10.82 -0.42 -9.95
N VAL A 306 -12.15 -0.46 -9.87
CA VAL A 306 -13.04 -0.23 -11.01
C VAL A 306 -13.19 1.29 -11.17
N ILE A 307 -12.49 1.85 -12.15
CA ILE A 307 -12.32 3.28 -12.35
C ILE A 307 -13.06 3.73 -13.61
N CYS A 308 -13.96 4.69 -13.46
CA CYS A 308 -14.67 5.30 -14.57
C CYS A 308 -13.72 6.10 -15.48
N ALA A 309 -13.92 6.04 -16.79
CA ALA A 309 -13.25 6.90 -17.74
C ALA A 309 -13.49 8.39 -17.41
N PRO A 310 -12.55 9.30 -17.75
CA PRO A 310 -12.75 10.73 -17.56
C PRO A 310 -14.06 11.21 -18.21
N GLY A 311 -14.85 11.98 -17.46
CA GLY A 311 -16.17 12.47 -17.91
C GLY A 311 -17.31 11.46 -17.85
N ARG A 312 -17.06 10.18 -17.53
CA ARG A 312 -18.13 9.18 -17.31
C ARG A 312 -18.73 9.35 -15.92
N PRO A 313 -20.08 9.43 -15.79
CA PRO A 313 -20.74 9.37 -14.49
C PRO A 313 -20.47 8.05 -13.78
N ARG A 314 -20.21 8.10 -12.47
CA ARG A 314 -19.97 6.91 -11.65
C ARG A 314 -21.18 5.97 -11.66
N GLY A 315 -20.97 4.73 -12.11
CA GLY A 315 -22.01 3.71 -12.21
C GLY A 315 -21.53 2.38 -12.77
N PRO A 316 -22.42 1.39 -12.95
CA PRO A 316 -22.07 0.04 -13.42
C PRO A 316 -21.30 0.02 -14.74
N ASP A 317 -21.58 0.98 -15.62
CA ASP A 317 -20.93 1.09 -16.93
C ASP A 317 -19.43 1.35 -16.85
N CYS A 318 -18.93 1.84 -15.69
CA CYS A 318 -17.49 1.99 -15.47
C CYS A 318 -16.74 0.67 -15.57
N ARG A 319 -17.40 -0.49 -15.37
CA ARG A 319 -16.78 -1.81 -15.56
C ARG A 319 -16.28 -2.07 -16.98
N LEU A 320 -16.81 -1.33 -17.97
CA LEU A 320 -16.40 -1.43 -19.37
C LEU A 320 -15.15 -0.60 -19.68
N ASP A 321 -14.72 0.27 -18.76
CA ASP A 321 -13.55 1.15 -18.92
C ASP A 321 -12.24 0.44 -18.51
N LEU A 322 -12.02 -0.78 -19.01
CA LEU A 322 -10.92 -1.65 -18.58
C LEU A 322 -9.53 -1.00 -18.63
N ASP A 323 -9.31 -0.11 -19.60
CA ASP A 323 -8.03 0.61 -19.80
C ASP A 323 -7.72 1.63 -18.69
N HIS A 324 -8.71 1.99 -17.87
CA HIS A 324 -8.56 2.90 -16.73
C HIS A 324 -8.44 2.16 -15.40
N HIS A 325 -8.70 0.86 -15.36
CA HIS A 325 -8.68 0.09 -14.13
C HIS A 325 -7.25 -0.17 -13.66
N LEU A 326 -7.08 -0.11 -12.35
CA LEU A 326 -5.82 -0.38 -11.67
C LEU A 326 -5.96 -1.59 -10.76
N VAL A 327 -4.86 -2.29 -10.55
CA VAL A 327 -4.76 -3.45 -9.67
C VAL A 327 -3.73 -3.15 -8.59
N LEU A 328 -4.18 -3.20 -7.34
CA LEU A 328 -3.37 -3.15 -6.14
C LEU A 328 -2.88 -4.57 -5.84
N SER A 329 -1.58 -4.80 -5.95
CA SER A 329 -1.00 -6.14 -5.77
C SER A 329 0.21 -6.08 -4.84
N PHE A 330 0.15 -6.80 -3.72
CA PHE A 330 1.34 -7.12 -2.95
C PHE A 330 2.07 -8.28 -3.61
N ARG A 331 3.34 -8.09 -3.96
CA ARG A 331 4.19 -9.10 -4.62
C ARG A 331 5.54 -9.15 -3.92
N ALA A 332 6.13 -10.33 -3.82
CA ALA A 332 7.55 -10.47 -3.53
C ALA A 332 8.33 -9.91 -4.73
N PHE A 333 9.01 -8.78 -4.56
CA PHE A 333 9.77 -8.16 -5.64
C PHE A 333 11.23 -7.96 -5.24
N VAL A 334 12.16 -8.51 -6.00
CA VAL A 334 13.56 -8.07 -6.01
C VAL A 334 13.83 -7.65 -7.44
N GLY A 335 14.14 -6.36 -7.65
CA GLY A 335 14.39 -5.71 -8.95
C GLY A 335 14.12 -6.58 -10.17
N ASP A 336 12.95 -6.47 -10.78
CA ASP A 336 12.56 -7.12 -12.05
C ASP A 336 12.82 -8.63 -12.24
N LEU A 337 13.21 -9.35 -11.19
CA LEU A 337 13.48 -10.77 -11.23
C LEU A 337 12.71 -11.41 -10.07
N GLN A 338 11.61 -12.09 -10.37
CA GLN A 338 11.00 -13.01 -9.42
C GLN A 338 11.98 -14.16 -9.13
N LEU A 339 12.72 -14.06 -8.03
CA LEU A 339 13.72 -15.04 -7.59
C LEU A 339 13.09 -16.11 -6.68
N SER A 340 13.89 -17.12 -6.37
CA SER A 340 13.53 -18.48 -5.97
C SER A 340 12.45 -18.66 -4.90
N SER A 341 11.66 -19.74 -5.03
CA SER A 341 10.67 -20.15 -4.03
C SER A 341 11.25 -20.48 -2.65
N TRP A 342 12.58 -20.67 -2.53
CA TRP A 342 13.25 -21.04 -1.28
C TRP A 342 13.56 -19.83 -0.40
N ASP A 343 13.94 -18.69 -0.98
CA ASP A 343 14.29 -17.49 -0.18
C ASP A 343 13.05 -16.77 0.38
N GLY A 344 11.88 -16.95 -0.28
CA GLY A 344 10.60 -16.48 0.26
C GLY A 344 10.04 -17.36 1.39
N LEU A 345 10.69 -18.50 1.72
CA LEU A 345 10.40 -19.26 2.94
C LEU A 345 11.15 -18.70 4.15
N THR A 346 12.29 -18.02 3.94
CA THR A 346 13.11 -17.40 4.97
C THR A 346 12.84 -15.91 5.16
N GLY A 347 12.09 -15.26 4.24
CA GLY A 347 11.63 -13.87 4.38
C GLY A 347 12.48 -12.82 3.70
N VAL A 348 13.25 -13.19 2.68
CA VAL A 348 14.29 -12.33 2.09
C VAL A 348 13.71 -11.34 1.06
N TYR A 349 12.39 -11.30 0.84
CA TYR A 349 11.76 -10.47 -0.19
C TYR A 349 10.99 -9.31 0.41
N PRO A 350 11.15 -8.07 -0.10
CA PRO A 350 10.33 -6.98 0.38
C PRO A 350 8.87 -7.15 -0.09
N SER A 351 7.94 -6.88 0.82
CA SER A 351 6.51 -6.78 0.62
C SER A 351 6.17 -5.31 0.33
N ARG A 352 5.85 -5.01 -0.93
CA ARG A 352 5.53 -3.65 -1.40
C ARG A 352 4.20 -3.66 -2.13
N LEU A 353 3.50 -2.53 -2.10
CA LEU A 353 2.24 -2.38 -2.81
C LEU A 353 2.47 -1.85 -4.23
N PHE A 354 2.25 -2.71 -5.23
CA PHE A 354 2.30 -2.33 -6.64
C PHE A 354 0.93 -1.85 -7.12
N VAL A 355 0.96 -0.84 -8.00
CA VAL A 355 -0.22 -0.41 -8.75
C VAL A 355 0.02 -0.68 -10.23
N LEU A 356 -0.77 -1.60 -10.79
CA LEU A 356 -0.59 -2.14 -12.14
C LEU A 356 -1.83 -1.86 -13.01
N PRO A 357 -1.68 -1.70 -14.34
CA PRO A 357 -2.83 -1.67 -15.23
C PRO A 357 -3.55 -3.02 -15.26
N LEU A 358 -4.88 -3.02 -15.24
CA LEU A 358 -5.65 -4.27 -15.28
C LEU A 358 -5.32 -5.13 -16.50
N GLY A 359 -5.14 -4.52 -17.68
CA GLY A 359 -4.79 -5.24 -18.91
C GLY A 359 -3.50 -6.07 -18.80
N GLN A 360 -2.49 -5.53 -18.11
CA GLN A 360 -1.23 -6.25 -17.85
C GLN A 360 -1.47 -7.48 -16.97
N VAL A 361 -2.24 -7.33 -15.88
CA VAL A 361 -2.56 -8.43 -14.96
C VAL A 361 -3.39 -9.51 -15.66
N ILE A 362 -4.35 -9.11 -16.51
CA ILE A 362 -5.12 -10.05 -17.33
C ILE A 362 -4.19 -10.86 -18.23
N ASP A 363 -3.27 -10.21 -18.94
CA ASP A 363 -2.37 -10.89 -19.86
C ASP A 363 -1.40 -11.83 -19.14
N GLU A 364 -0.82 -11.38 -18.02
CA GLU A 364 0.05 -12.17 -17.14
C GLU A 364 -0.65 -13.46 -16.67
N TYR A 365 -1.86 -13.39 -16.14
CA TYR A 365 -2.51 -14.60 -15.63
C TYR A 365 -3.17 -15.43 -16.74
N THR A 366 -3.91 -14.82 -17.67
CA THR A 366 -4.76 -15.58 -18.61
C THR A 366 -4.00 -16.12 -19.82
N LYS A 367 -2.98 -15.41 -20.31
CA LYS A 367 -2.23 -15.80 -21.53
C LYS A 367 -0.90 -16.45 -21.21
N VAL A 368 -0.27 -16.05 -20.12
CA VAL A 368 1.09 -16.46 -19.74
C VAL A 368 1.04 -17.59 -18.71
N GLU A 369 0.41 -17.38 -17.55
CA GLU A 369 0.24 -18.45 -16.55
C GLU A 369 -0.89 -19.44 -16.86
N LEU A 370 -1.73 -19.14 -17.86
CA LEU A 370 -2.89 -19.93 -18.27
C LEU A 370 -3.90 -20.17 -17.14
N ARG A 371 -4.12 -19.17 -16.29
CA ARG A 371 -5.05 -19.16 -15.16
C ARG A 371 -6.19 -18.20 -15.39
N SER A 372 -7.39 -18.56 -14.95
CA SER A 372 -8.53 -17.63 -14.98
C SER A 372 -8.42 -16.63 -13.82
N LEU A 373 -9.00 -15.45 -14.04
CA LEU A 373 -9.17 -14.43 -13.01
C LEU A 373 -10.66 -14.27 -12.67
N ALA A 374 -10.97 -14.22 -11.38
CA ALA A 374 -12.27 -13.83 -10.87
C ALA A 374 -12.16 -12.44 -10.21
N SER A 375 -13.05 -11.53 -10.58
CA SER A 375 -13.14 -10.16 -10.05
C SER A 375 -14.44 -10.06 -9.25
N VAL A 376 -14.35 -10.23 -7.93
CA VAL A 376 -15.52 -10.33 -7.05
C VAL A 376 -15.74 -9.00 -6.31
N PRO A 377 -16.87 -8.32 -6.53
CA PRO A 377 -17.29 -7.12 -5.79
C PRO A 377 -17.11 -7.21 -4.28
N LEU A 378 -16.41 -6.25 -3.68
CA LEU A 378 -16.49 -6.03 -2.23
C LEU A 378 -17.66 -5.08 -1.93
N LYS A 379 -18.46 -5.41 -0.92
CA LYS A 379 -19.61 -4.59 -0.48
C LYS A 379 -19.14 -3.46 0.42
N LEU A 380 -18.51 -2.46 -0.19
CA LEU A 380 -18.01 -1.26 0.49
C LEU A 380 -18.94 -0.07 0.29
N ARG A 381 -19.06 0.76 1.32
CA ARG A 381 -19.68 2.08 1.22
C ARG A 381 -18.75 3.04 0.45
N ARG A 382 -19.33 4.10 -0.11
CA ARG A 382 -18.59 5.13 -0.86
C ARG A 382 -17.38 5.66 -0.09
N GLU A 383 -17.60 6.07 1.15
CA GLU A 383 -16.56 6.54 2.06
C GLU A 383 -15.48 5.48 2.31
N GLU A 384 -15.85 4.20 2.45
CA GLU A 384 -14.89 3.11 2.66
C GLU A 384 -14.02 2.87 1.41
N ILE A 385 -14.57 3.07 0.21
CA ILE A 385 -13.79 2.98 -1.04
C ILE A 385 -12.78 4.13 -1.10
N GLU A 386 -13.21 5.37 -0.81
CA GLU A 386 -12.31 6.53 -0.78
C GLU A 386 -11.19 6.34 0.24
N GLN A 387 -11.54 5.95 1.47
CA GLN A 387 -10.54 5.71 2.52
C GLN A 387 -9.59 4.56 2.15
N LEU A 388 -10.07 3.49 1.52
CA LEU A 388 -9.23 2.39 1.05
C LEU A 388 -8.27 2.82 -0.07
N VAL A 389 -8.76 3.62 -1.01
CA VAL A 389 -7.96 4.16 -2.12
C VAL A 389 -6.89 5.12 -1.58
N THR A 390 -7.26 6.04 -0.69
CA THR A 390 -6.33 6.92 0.00
C THR A 390 -5.27 6.14 0.79
N ARG A 391 -5.69 5.13 1.56
CA ARG A 391 -4.77 4.29 2.31
C ARG A 391 -3.82 3.49 1.40
N SER A 392 -4.30 3.04 0.24
CA SER A 392 -3.46 2.37 -0.75
C SER A 392 -2.39 3.29 -1.31
N ALA A 393 -2.69 4.58 -1.53
CA ALA A 393 -1.69 5.55 -1.94
C ALA A 393 -0.65 5.76 -0.82
N GLU A 394 -1.06 5.92 0.43
CA GLU A 394 -0.12 6.06 1.55
C GLU A 394 0.84 4.88 1.62
N LEU A 395 0.34 3.64 1.60
CA LEU A 395 1.18 2.44 1.63
C LEU A 395 2.08 2.35 0.39
N HIS A 396 1.60 2.73 -0.79
CA HIS A 396 2.43 2.73 -2.00
C HIS A 396 3.66 3.64 -1.85
N TRP A 397 3.53 4.76 -1.13
CA TRP A 397 4.65 5.69 -0.90
C TRP A 397 5.52 5.39 0.32
N SER A 398 5.01 4.71 1.34
CA SER A 398 5.73 4.55 2.62
C SER A 398 6.10 3.12 2.99
N TYR A 399 5.45 2.09 2.43
CA TYR A 399 5.57 0.71 2.91
C TYR A 399 6.68 -0.09 2.23
N ASP A 400 7.56 -0.66 3.05
CA ASP A 400 8.63 -1.58 2.67
C ASP A 400 8.77 -2.69 3.74
N GLY A 401 7.86 -3.69 3.70
CA GLY A 401 7.84 -4.78 4.69
C GLY A 401 8.56 -6.04 4.22
N ASP A 402 8.48 -7.14 4.99
CA ASP A 402 9.04 -8.45 4.61
C ASP A 402 7.96 -9.42 4.12
N TYR A 403 8.17 -10.05 2.97
CA TYR A 403 7.24 -10.99 2.33
C TYR A 403 7.67 -12.45 2.54
N TYR A 404 6.72 -13.29 2.95
CA TYR A 404 6.89 -14.73 3.16
C TYR A 404 5.78 -15.51 2.46
N PHE A 405 6.11 -16.52 1.65
CA PHE A 405 5.09 -17.29 0.90
C PHE A 405 4.06 -17.99 1.80
N LEU A 406 4.47 -18.46 2.98
CA LEU A 406 3.63 -19.23 3.90
C LEU A 406 2.99 -18.41 5.02
N SER A 407 3.35 -17.13 5.17
CA SER A 407 2.83 -16.26 6.24
C SER A 407 2.49 -14.87 5.71
N ASN A 408 3.42 -13.91 5.73
CA ASN A 408 3.19 -12.54 5.27
C ASN A 408 3.15 -12.47 3.73
N ASN A 409 2.05 -12.96 3.16
CA ASN A 409 1.82 -13.08 1.73
C ASN A 409 0.76 -12.09 1.22
N CYS A 410 0.44 -12.18 -0.08
CA CYS A 410 -0.53 -11.31 -0.74
C CYS A 410 -1.91 -11.27 -0.07
N ALA A 411 -2.41 -12.37 0.51
CA ALA A 411 -3.70 -12.39 1.21
C ALA A 411 -3.64 -11.67 2.56
N VAL A 412 -2.54 -11.89 3.30
CA VAL A 412 -2.30 -11.23 4.58
C VAL A 412 -2.20 -9.72 4.41
N GLU A 413 -1.40 -9.26 3.44
CA GLU A 413 -1.21 -7.83 3.19
C GLU A 413 -2.48 -7.18 2.63
N THR A 414 -3.20 -7.88 1.74
CA THR A 414 -4.52 -7.42 1.26
C THR A 414 -5.49 -7.25 2.43
N LEU A 415 -5.53 -8.18 3.39
CA LEU A 415 -6.40 -8.05 4.55
C LEU A 415 -5.96 -6.92 5.50
N LYS A 416 -4.65 -6.72 5.73
CA LYS A 416 -4.12 -5.58 6.48
C LYS A 416 -4.52 -4.24 5.83
N LEU A 417 -4.44 -4.14 4.50
CA LEU A 417 -4.90 -2.98 3.75
C LEU A 417 -6.43 -2.80 3.87
N LEU A 418 -7.22 -3.85 3.72
CA LEU A 418 -8.69 -3.76 3.87
C LEU A 418 -9.10 -3.30 5.28
N ARG A 419 -8.44 -3.80 6.34
CA ARG A 419 -8.66 -3.37 7.73
C ARG A 419 -8.31 -1.89 7.92
N SER A 420 -7.09 -1.50 7.57
CA SER A 420 -6.60 -0.14 7.78
C SER A 420 -7.25 0.89 6.85
N GLY A 421 -7.69 0.49 5.67
CA GLY A 421 -8.33 1.33 4.67
C GLY A 421 -9.82 1.52 4.87
N THR A 422 -10.55 0.53 5.39
CA THR A 422 -12.03 0.62 5.54
C THR A 422 -12.49 0.80 6.99
N ALA A 423 -11.64 0.49 7.97
CA ALA A 423 -11.98 0.49 9.41
C ALA A 423 -13.22 -0.35 9.77
N ARG A 424 -13.58 -1.35 8.96
CA ARG A 424 -14.75 -2.20 9.19
C ARG A 424 -14.53 -3.23 10.30
N PRO A 425 -15.36 -3.24 11.36
CA PRO A 425 -15.24 -4.22 12.45
C PRO A 425 -15.33 -5.68 11.99
N GLU A 426 -16.10 -5.95 10.92
CA GLU A 426 -16.30 -7.31 10.41
C GLU A 426 -15.02 -7.92 9.82
N LEU A 427 -14.03 -7.08 9.49
CA LEU A 427 -12.71 -7.48 8.97
C LEU A 427 -11.66 -7.70 10.06
N THR A 428 -11.83 -7.10 11.25
CA THR A 428 -10.87 -7.18 12.37
C THR A 428 -10.57 -8.62 12.77
N ALA A 429 -11.55 -9.49 12.62
CA ALA A 429 -11.46 -10.88 13.06
C ALA A 429 -11.00 -11.90 12.02
N LEU A 430 -10.86 -11.48 10.77
CA LEU A 430 -10.50 -12.40 9.69
C LEU A 430 -9.05 -12.85 9.84
N ASP A 431 -8.77 -14.14 9.75
CA ASP A 431 -7.42 -14.66 9.99
C ASP A 431 -6.93 -15.60 8.88
N SER A 432 -7.58 -15.56 7.69
CA SER A 432 -7.13 -16.37 6.56
C SER A 432 -5.85 -15.81 5.95
N ILE A 433 -4.82 -16.64 5.95
CA ILE A 433 -3.56 -16.41 5.25
C ILE A 433 -3.56 -16.94 3.82
N LEU A 434 -4.64 -17.62 3.40
CA LEU A 434 -4.78 -18.14 2.03
C LEU A 434 -5.65 -17.20 1.19
N PRO A 435 -5.25 -16.86 -0.05
CA PRO A 435 -6.06 -16.06 -0.98
C PRO A 435 -7.49 -16.59 -1.15
N SER A 436 -7.64 -17.87 -1.53
CA SER A 436 -8.96 -18.49 -1.71
C SER A 436 -9.78 -18.52 -0.42
N GLY A 437 -9.14 -18.86 0.71
CA GLY A 437 -9.80 -18.89 2.01
C GLY A 437 -10.27 -17.51 2.48
N LEU A 438 -9.52 -16.45 2.16
CA LEU A 438 -9.92 -15.08 2.48
C LEU A 438 -11.16 -14.69 1.67
N LEU A 439 -11.16 -14.97 0.36
CA LEU A 439 -12.32 -14.71 -0.50
C LEU A 439 -13.56 -15.49 -0.03
N GLU A 440 -13.42 -16.78 0.29
CA GLU A 440 -14.51 -17.60 0.79
C GLU A 440 -15.12 -17.02 2.08
N ILE A 441 -14.29 -16.58 3.02
CA ILE A 441 -14.78 -15.97 4.27
C ILE A 441 -15.47 -14.62 3.98
N LEU A 442 -14.94 -13.80 3.07
CA LEU A 442 -15.58 -12.55 2.66
C LEU A 442 -16.97 -12.81 2.06
N ILE A 443 -17.11 -13.82 1.21
CA ILE A 443 -18.39 -14.23 0.63
C ILE A 443 -19.35 -14.74 1.72
N ASN A 444 -18.89 -15.65 2.57
CA ASN A 444 -19.72 -16.28 3.62
C ASN A 444 -20.18 -15.28 4.69
N ARG A 445 -19.39 -14.24 4.96
CA ARG A 445 -19.80 -13.12 5.83
C ARG A 445 -20.61 -12.04 5.11
N GLY A 446 -20.92 -12.24 3.83
CA GLY A 446 -21.69 -11.30 3.02
C GLY A 446 -20.96 -10.00 2.70
N LEU A 447 -19.64 -9.95 2.87
CA LEU A 447 -18.76 -8.81 2.60
C LEU A 447 -18.32 -8.74 1.13
N ALA A 448 -18.48 -9.83 0.37
CA ALA A 448 -18.27 -9.88 -1.07
C ALA A 448 -19.51 -10.45 -1.79
N ASP A 449 -19.66 -10.16 -3.09
CA ASP A 449 -20.78 -10.65 -3.90
C ASP A 449 -20.33 -11.57 -5.04
N ALA A 450 -20.28 -12.88 -4.76
CA ALA A 450 -19.92 -13.89 -5.75
C ALA A 450 -21.02 -14.21 -6.77
N ARG A 451 -22.26 -13.74 -6.58
CA ARG A 451 -23.40 -14.03 -7.48
C ARG A 451 -23.18 -13.49 -8.89
N VAL A 452 -22.31 -12.48 -9.03
CA VAL A 452 -21.89 -11.95 -10.35
C VAL A 452 -21.18 -12.99 -11.22
N LEU A 453 -20.76 -14.12 -10.64
CA LEU A 453 -20.13 -15.24 -11.34
C LEU A 453 -21.09 -16.38 -11.69
N ASP A 454 -22.37 -16.31 -11.26
CA ASP A 454 -23.35 -17.38 -11.44
C ASP A 454 -23.66 -17.64 -12.93
N ASP A 455 -23.68 -16.59 -13.76
CA ASP A 455 -23.74 -16.69 -15.23
C ASP A 455 -22.35 -16.43 -15.83
N PRO A 456 -21.63 -17.47 -16.29
CA PRO A 456 -20.28 -17.31 -16.84
C PRO A 456 -20.21 -16.38 -18.06
N ARG A 457 -21.26 -16.31 -18.89
CA ARG A 457 -21.26 -15.47 -20.09
C ARG A 457 -21.39 -14.00 -19.72
N GLU A 458 -22.30 -13.71 -18.80
CA GLU A 458 -22.49 -12.36 -18.29
C GLU A 458 -21.27 -11.90 -17.48
N ALA A 459 -20.70 -12.80 -16.66
CA ALA A 459 -19.47 -12.55 -15.91
C ALA A 459 -18.31 -12.16 -16.85
N LEU A 460 -18.15 -12.86 -17.97
CA LEU A 460 -17.13 -12.54 -18.97
C LEU A 460 -17.43 -11.20 -19.67
N ARG A 461 -18.69 -10.96 -20.04
CA ARG A 461 -19.12 -9.74 -20.74
C ARG A 461 -18.91 -8.47 -19.91
N LEU A 462 -19.18 -8.54 -18.60
CA LEU A 462 -19.06 -7.42 -17.67
C LEU A 462 -17.70 -7.35 -16.96
N GLY A 463 -16.77 -8.24 -17.30
CA GLY A 463 -15.43 -8.27 -16.72
C GLY A 463 -15.39 -8.69 -15.25
N TYR A 464 -16.34 -9.50 -14.79
CA TYR A 464 -16.26 -10.22 -13.51
C TYR A 464 -15.41 -11.48 -13.61
N ARG A 465 -15.20 -12.00 -14.82
CA ARG A 465 -14.37 -13.18 -15.10
C ARG A 465 -13.51 -12.93 -16.33
N PHE A 466 -12.24 -13.30 -16.24
CA PHE A 466 -11.33 -13.36 -17.39
C PHE A 466 -10.86 -14.80 -17.55
N ASP A 467 -11.32 -15.45 -18.60
CA ASP A 467 -11.00 -16.85 -18.84
C ASP A 467 -9.54 -17.04 -19.23
N SER A 468 -8.95 -18.11 -18.71
CA SER A 468 -7.69 -18.63 -19.22
C SER A 468 -7.76 -18.89 -20.73
N TYR A 469 -6.69 -18.58 -21.45
CA TYR A 469 -6.57 -18.94 -22.86
C TYR A 469 -6.38 -20.45 -23.06
N ARG A 470 -6.18 -21.22 -21.98
CA ARG A 470 -6.04 -22.69 -22.01
C ARG A 470 -7.15 -23.37 -22.80
N ASP A 471 -8.41 -23.08 -22.49
CA ASP A 471 -9.54 -23.73 -23.16
C ASP A 471 -9.62 -23.36 -24.64
N ARG A 472 -9.22 -22.13 -25.00
CA ARG A 472 -9.12 -21.69 -26.39
C ARG A 472 -8.01 -22.44 -27.12
N TYR A 473 -6.84 -22.57 -26.50
CA TYR A 473 -5.74 -23.34 -27.07
C TYR A 473 -6.07 -24.83 -27.16
N GLN A 474 -6.75 -25.39 -26.15
CA GLN A 474 -7.24 -26.76 -26.15
C GLN A 474 -8.28 -27.00 -27.25
N ALA A 475 -9.19 -26.05 -27.49
CA ALA A 475 -10.16 -26.14 -28.58
C ALA A 475 -9.46 -26.11 -29.95
N MET A 476 -8.45 -25.23 -30.13
CA MET A 476 -7.63 -25.23 -31.35
C MET A 476 -6.85 -26.54 -31.50
N PHE A 477 -6.25 -27.03 -30.42
CA PHE A 477 -5.55 -28.31 -30.41
C PHE A 477 -6.49 -29.49 -30.73
N ALA A 478 -7.73 -29.49 -30.26
CA ALA A 478 -8.72 -30.52 -30.61
C ALA A 478 -9.03 -30.54 -32.12
N VAL A 479 -9.09 -29.37 -32.77
CA VAL A 479 -9.19 -29.26 -34.24
C VAL A 479 -7.96 -29.86 -34.91
N LEU A 480 -6.76 -29.57 -34.41
CA LEU A 480 -5.52 -30.16 -34.91
C LEU A 480 -5.53 -31.68 -34.78
N ARG A 481 -5.89 -32.20 -33.60
CA ARG A 481 -5.97 -33.64 -33.33
C ARG A 481 -6.92 -34.34 -34.29
N GLN A 482 -8.11 -33.77 -34.50
CA GLN A 482 -9.12 -34.33 -35.40
C GLN A 482 -8.67 -34.33 -36.87
N ARG A 483 -8.06 -33.23 -37.34
CA ARG A 483 -7.72 -33.06 -38.76
C ARG A 483 -6.39 -33.67 -39.15
N LEU A 484 -5.42 -33.67 -38.25
CA LEU A 484 -4.06 -34.14 -38.50
C LEU A 484 -3.79 -35.52 -37.90
N GLY A 485 -4.69 -36.06 -37.07
CA GLY A 485 -4.49 -37.35 -36.41
C GLY A 485 -3.33 -37.30 -35.40
N LEU A 486 -3.22 -36.20 -34.65
CA LEU A 486 -2.12 -36.01 -33.70
C LEU A 486 -2.19 -37.04 -32.55
N PRO A 487 -1.05 -37.61 -32.11
CA PRO A 487 -1.02 -38.59 -31.02
C PRO A 487 -1.18 -37.97 -29.63
N GLN A 488 -0.90 -36.67 -29.48
CA GLN A 488 -1.05 -35.96 -28.21
C GLN A 488 -2.53 -35.80 -27.84
N THR A 489 -2.83 -35.84 -26.53
CA THR A 489 -4.21 -35.85 -26.04
C THR A 489 -4.72 -34.46 -25.64
N ASP A 490 -3.83 -33.58 -25.22
CA ASP A 490 -4.09 -32.20 -24.79
C ASP A 490 -3.06 -31.20 -25.32
N VAL A 491 -3.36 -29.91 -25.13
CA VAL A 491 -2.52 -28.82 -25.63
C VAL A 491 -1.20 -28.73 -24.87
N GLU A 492 -1.15 -29.09 -23.59
CA GLU A 492 0.07 -29.09 -22.79
C GLU A 492 1.10 -30.09 -23.31
N GLN A 493 0.68 -31.29 -23.67
CA GLN A 493 1.50 -32.31 -24.31
C GLN A 493 2.05 -31.82 -25.64
N TRP A 494 1.23 -31.11 -26.42
CA TRP A 494 1.65 -30.51 -27.68
C TRP A 494 2.67 -29.37 -27.48
N LEU A 495 2.41 -28.47 -26.53
CA LEU A 495 3.30 -27.38 -26.16
C LEU A 495 4.58 -27.85 -25.48
N ALA A 496 4.63 -29.10 -24.98
CA ALA A 496 5.81 -29.71 -24.38
C ALA A 496 6.74 -30.36 -25.43
N LEU A 497 6.27 -30.56 -26.66
CA LEU A 497 7.13 -31.05 -27.74
C LEU A 497 8.20 -30.01 -28.10
N PRO A 498 9.35 -30.42 -28.63
CA PRO A 498 10.22 -29.52 -29.37
C PRO A 498 9.54 -29.01 -30.65
N ALA A 499 9.81 -27.77 -31.03
CA ALA A 499 9.26 -27.11 -32.22
C ALA A 499 9.55 -27.90 -33.50
N THR A 500 10.71 -28.52 -33.59
CA THR A 500 11.11 -29.40 -34.71
C THR A 500 10.21 -30.62 -34.86
N GLN A 501 9.61 -31.13 -33.77
CA GLN A 501 8.65 -32.24 -33.84
C GLN A 501 7.24 -31.77 -34.25
N ARG A 502 6.92 -30.49 -34.04
CA ARG A 502 5.66 -29.88 -34.50
C ARG A 502 5.70 -29.51 -35.98
N GLN A 503 6.87 -29.16 -36.50
CA GLN A 503 7.07 -28.68 -37.87
C GLN A 503 6.45 -29.56 -38.98
N PRO A 504 6.58 -30.90 -38.98
CA PRO A 504 6.07 -31.75 -40.08
C PRO A 504 4.54 -31.72 -40.24
N TRP A 505 3.82 -31.22 -39.25
CA TRP A 505 2.37 -31.12 -39.27
C TRP A 505 1.88 -29.87 -39.99
N ILE A 506 2.75 -28.87 -40.20
CA ILE A 506 2.41 -27.60 -40.84
C ILE A 506 2.02 -27.82 -42.31
N GLU A 507 2.83 -28.57 -43.06
CA GLU A 507 2.57 -28.82 -44.49
C GLU A 507 1.32 -29.66 -44.74
N LYS A 508 0.96 -30.52 -43.79
CA LYS A 508 -0.23 -31.39 -43.85
C LYS A 508 -1.52 -30.66 -43.49
N ALA A 509 -1.41 -29.46 -42.91
CA ALA A 509 -2.57 -28.72 -42.43
C ALA A 509 -3.36 -28.09 -43.58
N ASP A 510 -4.67 -28.29 -43.56
CA ASP A 510 -5.60 -27.49 -44.37
C ASP A 510 -5.76 -26.08 -43.78
N LEU A 511 -6.59 -25.22 -44.40
CA LEU A 511 -6.73 -23.83 -43.99
C LEU A 511 -7.15 -23.69 -42.51
N ARG A 512 -8.08 -24.52 -42.06
CA ARG A 512 -8.60 -24.47 -40.69
C ARG A 512 -7.59 -25.02 -39.68
N ALA A 513 -6.91 -26.11 -40.03
CA ALA A 513 -5.82 -26.65 -39.22
C ALA A 513 -4.63 -25.67 -39.15
N SER A 514 -4.32 -24.95 -40.24
CA SER A 514 -3.24 -23.96 -40.27
C SER A 514 -3.54 -22.76 -39.38
N ALA A 515 -4.79 -22.28 -39.37
CA ALA A 515 -5.23 -21.23 -38.45
C ALA A 515 -5.16 -21.67 -36.97
N ALA A 516 -5.53 -22.93 -36.69
CA ALA A 516 -5.38 -23.50 -35.35
C ALA A 516 -3.90 -23.68 -34.95
N LEU A 517 -3.03 -24.12 -35.87
CA LEU A 517 -1.58 -24.22 -35.65
C LEU A 517 -0.98 -22.86 -35.29
N LEU A 518 -1.38 -21.80 -35.99
CA LEU A 518 -0.89 -20.45 -35.71
C LEU A 518 -1.12 -20.05 -34.24
N LEU A 519 -2.33 -20.26 -33.72
CA LEU A 519 -2.68 -19.89 -32.35
C LEU A 519 -1.92 -20.72 -31.31
N VAL A 520 -1.79 -22.02 -31.53
CA VAL A 520 -1.10 -22.91 -30.57
C VAL A 520 0.43 -22.74 -30.66
N GLU A 521 0.99 -22.44 -31.83
CA GLU A 521 2.43 -22.16 -31.99
C GLU A 521 2.78 -20.78 -31.39
N GLN A 522 1.89 -19.79 -31.45
CA GLN A 522 2.05 -18.53 -30.71
C GLN A 522 2.05 -18.76 -29.19
N ALA A 523 1.23 -19.70 -28.68
CA ALA A 523 1.28 -20.10 -27.28
C ALA A 523 2.61 -20.79 -26.92
N ALA A 524 3.17 -21.61 -27.83
CA ALA A 524 4.49 -22.21 -27.66
C ALA A 524 5.59 -21.14 -27.56
N LEU A 525 5.56 -20.12 -28.43
CA LEU A 525 6.51 -19.01 -28.38
C LEU A 525 6.48 -18.31 -27.02
N ARG A 526 5.28 -17.94 -26.53
CA ARG A 526 5.12 -17.28 -25.22
C ARG A 526 5.66 -18.13 -24.08
N ARG A 527 5.40 -19.44 -24.10
CA ARG A 527 5.94 -20.37 -23.10
C ARG A 527 7.47 -20.41 -23.13
N HIS A 528 8.09 -20.47 -24.31
CA HIS A 528 9.55 -20.51 -24.42
C HIS A 528 10.21 -19.18 -24.05
N LEU A 529 9.55 -18.03 -24.27
CA LEU A 529 10.03 -16.74 -23.79
C LEU A 529 10.06 -16.69 -22.25
N LEU A 530 9.08 -17.27 -21.56
CA LEU A 530 9.12 -17.39 -20.09
C LEU A 530 10.25 -18.30 -19.61
N LEU A 531 10.40 -19.47 -20.23
CA LEU A 531 11.50 -20.39 -19.89
C LEU A 531 12.86 -19.76 -20.15
N ALA A 532 12.97 -18.94 -21.19
CA ALA A 532 14.18 -18.16 -21.49
C ALA A 532 14.47 -17.14 -20.39
N GLN A 533 13.47 -16.40 -19.91
CA GLN A 533 13.63 -15.49 -18.77
C GLN A 533 14.07 -16.22 -17.50
N GLU A 534 13.47 -17.37 -17.20
CA GLU A 534 13.83 -18.19 -16.04
C GLU A 534 15.25 -18.76 -16.15
N GLU A 535 15.68 -19.17 -17.34
CA GLU A 535 17.03 -19.67 -17.60
C GLU A 535 18.09 -18.57 -17.42
N LEU A 536 17.85 -17.37 -17.97
CA LEU A 536 18.73 -16.22 -17.78
C LEU A 536 18.85 -15.85 -16.31
N LYS A 537 17.73 -15.86 -15.59
CA LYS A 537 17.68 -15.64 -14.15
C LYS A 537 18.55 -16.63 -13.39
N ASN A 538 18.40 -17.93 -13.66
CA ASN A 538 19.15 -18.97 -12.97
C ASN A 538 20.65 -18.90 -13.28
N ARG A 539 21.02 -18.58 -14.54
CA ARG A 539 22.40 -18.30 -14.91
C ARG A 539 22.96 -17.09 -14.17
N TYR A 540 22.22 -15.99 -14.11
CA TYR A 540 22.62 -14.78 -13.41
C TYR A 540 22.88 -15.02 -11.91
N LEU A 541 21.94 -15.71 -11.24
CA LEU A 541 22.09 -16.05 -9.82
C LEU A 541 23.26 -17.01 -9.55
N GLY A 542 23.49 -17.98 -10.43
CA GLY A 542 24.50 -19.02 -10.26
C GLY A 542 25.92 -18.63 -10.70
N ALA A 543 26.07 -17.60 -11.54
CA ALA A 543 27.32 -17.28 -12.23
C ALA A 543 27.93 -15.93 -11.84
N ARG A 544 27.89 -15.53 -10.55
CA ARG A 544 28.66 -14.38 -10.05
C ARG A 544 30.14 -14.54 -10.43
N GLY A 545 30.60 -13.85 -11.46
CA GLY A 545 31.99 -13.85 -11.94
C GLY A 545 32.27 -14.46 -13.32
N ASP A 546 31.25 -14.83 -14.12
CA ASP A 546 31.48 -15.32 -15.51
C ASP A 546 31.71 -14.16 -16.50
N ALA A 547 32.89 -14.12 -17.12
CA ALA A 547 33.28 -13.09 -18.08
C ALA A 547 32.43 -13.05 -19.35
N SER A 548 31.75 -14.17 -19.70
CA SER A 548 30.84 -14.22 -20.86
C SER A 548 29.54 -13.44 -20.66
N LEU A 549 29.20 -13.13 -19.40
CA LEU A 549 28.00 -12.38 -19.02
C LEU A 549 28.29 -10.91 -18.73
N ALA A 550 29.54 -10.43 -18.78
CA ALA A 550 29.92 -9.11 -18.23
C ALA A 550 29.13 -7.90 -18.77
N ARG A 551 28.86 -7.84 -20.09
CA ARG A 551 28.09 -6.73 -20.69
C ARG A 551 26.59 -6.82 -20.39
N ALA A 552 26.06 -8.03 -20.38
CA ALA A 552 24.67 -8.28 -19.99
C ALA A 552 24.46 -8.11 -18.48
N ASP A 553 25.47 -8.40 -17.67
CA ASP A 553 25.51 -8.16 -16.24
C ASP A 553 25.48 -6.66 -15.97
N GLU A 554 26.26 -5.84 -16.68
CA GLU A 554 26.19 -4.37 -16.58
C GLU A 554 24.80 -3.83 -16.99
N THR A 555 24.23 -4.32 -18.11
CA THR A 555 22.90 -3.90 -18.57
C THR A 555 21.80 -4.33 -17.59
N LEU A 556 21.86 -5.56 -17.10
CA LEU A 556 20.91 -6.10 -16.14
C LEU A 556 21.04 -5.39 -14.79
N GLN A 557 22.25 -5.18 -14.26
CA GLN A 557 22.49 -4.35 -13.08
C GLN A 557 21.94 -2.93 -13.28
N GLY A 558 22.09 -2.36 -14.47
CA GLY A 558 21.46 -1.10 -14.86
C GLY A 558 19.93 -1.16 -14.74
N ILE A 559 19.28 -2.21 -15.24
CA ILE A 559 17.82 -2.38 -15.13
C ILE A 559 17.41 -2.52 -13.66
N LEU A 560 18.09 -3.38 -12.91
CA LEU A 560 17.84 -3.60 -11.48
C LEU A 560 17.95 -2.31 -10.66
N ALA A 561 18.98 -1.50 -10.94
CA ALA A 561 19.18 -0.22 -10.28
C ALA A 561 18.14 0.84 -10.69
N ASN A 562 17.61 0.74 -11.91
CA ASN A 562 16.67 1.72 -12.46
C ASN A 562 15.20 1.29 -12.36
N SER A 563 14.85 0.07 -11.93
CA SER A 563 13.46 -0.37 -11.77
C SER A 563 12.97 -0.37 -10.33
N GLY A 564 13.89 -0.28 -9.36
CA GLY A 564 13.56 -0.20 -7.93
C GLY A 564 12.51 0.87 -7.59
N PHE A 565 12.52 2.02 -8.29
CA PHE A 565 11.58 3.13 -8.04
C PHE A 565 10.12 2.78 -8.34
N LEU A 566 9.83 1.84 -9.24
CA LEU A 566 8.46 1.40 -9.53
C LEU A 566 7.87 0.62 -8.34
N SER A 567 8.73 0.00 -7.54
CA SER A 567 8.36 -0.70 -6.32
C SER A 567 8.50 0.17 -5.06
N GLN A 568 9.41 1.16 -5.06
CA GLN A 568 9.70 2.05 -3.95
C GLN A 568 9.71 3.52 -4.44
N PRO A 569 8.53 4.11 -4.71
CA PRO A 569 8.40 5.42 -5.34
C PRO A 569 9.03 6.55 -4.52
N ALA A 570 9.16 6.37 -3.20
CA ALA A 570 9.85 7.31 -2.31
C ALA A 570 11.28 7.66 -2.76
N GLN A 571 11.98 6.74 -3.44
CA GLN A 571 13.34 6.98 -3.94
C GLN A 571 13.42 8.09 -5.00
N LEU A 572 12.30 8.51 -5.60
CA LEU A 572 12.28 9.60 -6.58
C LEU A 572 12.44 11.00 -5.97
N LEU A 573 12.34 11.11 -4.63
CA LEU A 573 12.41 12.41 -3.94
C LEU A 573 13.64 12.57 -3.04
N ASP A 574 14.56 11.60 -3.03
CA ASP A 574 15.82 11.62 -2.24
C ASP A 574 15.61 12.09 -0.79
N ASP A 575 14.65 11.50 -0.08
CA ASP A 575 14.25 11.82 1.30
C ASP A 575 13.74 13.26 1.56
N ASP A 576 13.53 14.07 0.51
CA ASP A 576 12.94 15.40 0.64
C ASP A 576 11.42 15.30 0.85
N GLY A 577 10.91 15.89 1.94
CA GLY A 577 9.51 15.85 2.34
C GLY A 577 9.05 14.51 2.95
N TYR A 578 7.76 14.43 3.29
CA TYR A 578 7.19 13.24 3.95
C TYR A 578 5.74 12.96 3.53
N GLY A 579 5.26 11.75 3.83
CA GLY A 579 3.93 11.28 3.47
C GLY A 579 3.69 11.27 1.96
N LEU A 580 2.45 11.48 1.54
CA LEU A 580 2.12 11.65 0.12
C LEU A 580 2.80 12.91 -0.46
N PRO A 581 3.35 12.83 -1.69
CA PRO A 581 3.89 14.00 -2.37
C PRO A 581 2.85 15.11 -2.60
N LEU A 582 3.22 16.34 -2.26
CA LEU A 582 2.43 17.55 -2.53
C LEU A 582 2.61 18.04 -3.96
N ALA A 583 1.69 18.90 -4.42
CA ALA A 583 1.72 19.55 -5.75
C ALA A 583 3.11 20.10 -6.15
N SER A 584 3.84 20.71 -5.22
CA SER A 584 5.18 21.26 -5.46
C SER A 584 6.22 20.19 -5.78
N GLU A 585 6.03 18.97 -5.29
CA GLU A 585 6.92 17.82 -5.51
C GLU A 585 6.63 17.13 -6.87
N TRP A 586 5.48 17.41 -7.51
CA TRP A 586 5.05 16.72 -8.75
C TRP A 586 5.98 16.97 -9.94
N GLN A 587 6.47 18.19 -10.12
CA GLN A 587 7.31 18.50 -11.27
C GLN A 587 8.61 17.69 -11.23
N ARG A 588 9.22 17.55 -10.04
CA ARG A 588 10.38 16.69 -9.82
C ARG A 588 10.04 15.23 -10.05
N LEU A 589 8.91 14.74 -9.50
CA LEU A 589 8.47 13.36 -9.72
C LEU A 589 8.25 13.03 -11.19
N GLU A 590 7.59 13.91 -11.95
CA GLU A 590 7.36 13.72 -13.38
C GLU A 590 8.68 13.68 -14.15
N GLN A 591 9.62 14.57 -13.82
CA GLN A 591 10.94 14.59 -14.43
C GLN A 591 11.74 13.31 -14.12
N GLU A 592 11.91 12.98 -12.83
CA GLU A 592 12.69 11.82 -12.37
C GLU A 592 12.10 10.51 -12.88
N SER A 593 10.78 10.34 -12.77
CA SER A 593 10.11 9.14 -13.25
C SER A 593 10.20 9.00 -14.77
N SER A 594 10.06 10.10 -15.53
CA SER A 594 10.20 10.06 -17.00
C SER A 594 11.64 9.75 -17.43
N GLN A 595 12.64 10.30 -16.73
CA GLN A 595 14.04 10.03 -17.01
C GLN A 595 14.40 8.57 -16.74
N ARG A 596 14.00 8.04 -15.58
CA ARG A 596 14.23 6.63 -15.23
C ARG A 596 13.49 5.69 -16.17
N GLN A 597 12.27 6.06 -16.58
CA GLN A 597 11.51 5.30 -17.55
C GLN A 597 12.20 5.25 -18.92
N ALA A 598 12.70 6.39 -19.42
CA ALA A 598 13.46 6.44 -20.67
C ALA A 598 14.74 5.59 -20.60
N MET A 599 15.45 5.63 -19.47
CA MET A 599 16.63 4.80 -19.23
C MET A 599 16.27 3.30 -19.22
N LEU A 600 15.20 2.91 -18.54
CA LEU A 600 14.71 1.53 -18.54
C LEU A 600 14.35 1.05 -19.95
N ASN A 601 13.77 1.90 -20.79
CA ASN A 601 13.43 1.55 -22.17
C ASN A 601 14.69 1.26 -22.97
N GLN A 602 15.68 2.14 -22.90
CA GLN A 602 16.96 1.96 -23.58
C GLN A 602 17.68 0.70 -23.12
N LEU A 603 17.69 0.45 -21.80
CA LEU A 603 18.30 -0.75 -21.23
C LEU A 603 17.56 -2.02 -21.63
N THR A 604 16.22 -1.98 -21.70
CA THR A 604 15.39 -3.11 -22.14
C THR A 604 15.61 -3.43 -23.61
N GLU A 605 15.71 -2.42 -24.48
CA GLU A 605 16.07 -2.60 -25.89
C GLU A 605 17.45 -3.26 -26.03
N THR A 606 18.44 -2.74 -25.29
CA THR A 606 19.81 -3.29 -25.26
C THR A 606 19.80 -4.74 -24.76
N LEU A 607 19.10 -5.02 -23.66
CA LEU A 607 18.98 -6.34 -23.09
C LEU A 607 18.31 -7.30 -24.08
N ASN A 608 17.25 -6.89 -24.79
CA ASN A 608 16.57 -7.75 -25.76
C ASN A 608 17.49 -8.20 -26.91
N GLU A 609 18.42 -7.35 -27.36
CA GLU A 609 19.43 -7.73 -28.36
C GLU A 609 20.46 -8.73 -27.82
N GLU A 610 20.82 -8.61 -26.54
CA GLU A 610 21.81 -9.46 -25.89
C GLU A 610 21.23 -10.77 -25.36
N VAL A 611 19.97 -10.76 -24.89
CA VAL A 611 19.23 -11.87 -24.29
C VAL A 611 19.37 -13.12 -25.13
N ARG A 612 19.19 -13.02 -26.45
CA ARG A 612 19.34 -14.20 -27.32
C ARG A 612 20.70 -14.85 -27.15
N ARG A 613 21.79 -14.08 -27.09
CA ARG A 613 23.16 -14.60 -26.96
C ARG A 613 23.46 -15.22 -25.60
N LEU A 614 22.74 -14.81 -24.56
CA LEU A 614 22.93 -15.26 -23.18
C LEU A 614 22.17 -16.54 -22.86
N LEU A 615 21.17 -16.89 -23.67
CA LEU A 615 20.44 -18.14 -23.57
C LEU A 615 21.34 -19.34 -23.89
N GLY A 616 21.09 -20.48 -23.26
CA GLY A 616 21.72 -21.73 -23.65
C GLY A 616 21.37 -22.11 -25.08
N GLU A 617 22.27 -22.84 -25.75
CA GLU A 617 22.09 -23.23 -27.16
C GLU A 617 20.79 -24.01 -27.39
N GLU A 618 20.33 -24.79 -26.41
CA GLU A 618 19.06 -25.52 -26.49
C GLU A 618 17.88 -24.55 -26.58
N ARG A 619 17.87 -23.52 -25.73
CA ARG A 619 16.80 -22.52 -25.68
C ARG A 619 16.78 -21.63 -26.91
N GLN A 620 17.94 -21.19 -27.38
CA GLN A 620 18.08 -20.45 -28.63
C GLN A 620 17.51 -21.25 -29.81
N ARG A 621 17.97 -22.50 -29.98
CA ARG A 621 17.51 -23.38 -31.05
C ARG A 621 16.01 -23.60 -31.01
N GLU A 622 15.44 -23.75 -29.82
CA GLU A 622 14.01 -23.94 -29.65
C GLU A 622 13.22 -22.67 -30.06
N LEU A 623 13.64 -21.47 -29.60
CA LEU A 623 13.00 -20.21 -30.00
C LEU A 623 13.08 -19.97 -31.51
N ASP A 624 14.26 -20.17 -32.11
CA ASP A 624 14.45 -20.00 -33.55
C ASP A 624 13.59 -20.99 -34.34
N ALA A 625 13.43 -22.23 -33.86
CA ALA A 625 12.58 -23.24 -34.48
C ALA A 625 11.08 -22.89 -34.35
N VAL A 626 10.62 -22.34 -33.21
CA VAL A 626 9.24 -21.86 -33.06
C VAL A 626 8.97 -20.68 -34.01
N GLU A 627 9.90 -19.74 -34.13
CA GLU A 627 9.77 -18.60 -35.03
C GLU A 627 9.75 -19.04 -36.50
N ALA A 628 10.59 -20.02 -36.86
CA ALA A 628 10.56 -20.65 -38.17
C ALA A 628 9.22 -21.34 -38.45
N ASN A 629 8.67 -22.07 -37.48
CA ASN A 629 7.34 -22.69 -37.58
C ASN A 629 6.25 -21.62 -37.81
N LEU A 630 6.27 -20.52 -37.06
CA LEU A 630 5.31 -19.41 -37.23
C LEU A 630 5.39 -18.79 -38.62
N ALA A 631 6.60 -18.56 -39.13
CA ALA A 631 6.81 -18.05 -40.49
C ALA A 631 6.30 -19.04 -41.57
N GLN A 632 6.57 -20.34 -41.38
CA GLN A 632 6.10 -21.41 -42.26
C GLN A 632 4.58 -21.51 -42.25
N ILE A 633 3.93 -21.50 -41.08
CA ILE A 633 2.47 -21.49 -40.93
C ILE A 633 1.87 -20.27 -41.63
N GLY A 634 2.44 -19.08 -41.43
CA GLY A 634 1.95 -17.86 -42.10
C GLY A 634 2.03 -17.93 -43.62
N THR A 635 3.11 -18.51 -44.16
CA THR A 635 3.29 -18.71 -45.60
C THR A 635 2.32 -19.75 -46.16
N HIS A 636 2.17 -20.88 -45.47
CA HIS A 636 1.25 -21.95 -45.84
C HIS A 636 -0.20 -21.47 -45.82
N LEU A 637 -0.60 -20.73 -44.78
CA LEU A 637 -1.94 -20.19 -44.64
C LEU A 637 -2.28 -19.20 -45.76
N ARG A 638 -1.34 -18.32 -46.15
CA ARG A 638 -1.50 -17.43 -47.32
C ARG A 638 -1.62 -18.21 -48.63
N ALA A 639 -0.84 -19.28 -48.80
CA ALA A 639 -0.91 -20.13 -49.99
C ALA A 639 -2.26 -20.85 -50.10
N LEU A 640 -2.76 -21.41 -49.00
CA LEU A 640 -4.07 -22.06 -48.91
C LEU A 640 -5.22 -21.06 -49.13
N HIS A 641 -5.14 -19.86 -48.55
CA HIS A 641 -6.13 -18.80 -48.76
C HIS A 641 -6.20 -18.37 -50.23
N LYS A 642 -5.04 -18.22 -50.89
CA LYS A 642 -4.96 -17.92 -52.32
C LYS A 642 -5.55 -19.06 -53.17
N ALA A 643 -5.22 -20.31 -52.86
CA ALA A 643 -5.75 -21.48 -53.55
C ALA A 643 -7.28 -21.64 -53.38
N GLY A 644 -7.82 -21.17 -52.24
CA GLY A 644 -9.25 -21.16 -51.94
C GLY A 644 -10.03 -19.97 -52.52
N GLY A 645 -9.42 -19.10 -53.33
CA GLY A 645 -10.09 -17.93 -53.92
C GLY A 645 -10.32 -16.76 -52.94
N GLY A 646 -9.56 -16.71 -51.85
CA GLY A 646 -9.68 -15.65 -50.84
C GLY A 646 -9.20 -14.28 -51.32
N LEU A 647 -9.79 -13.22 -50.77
CA LEU A 647 -9.47 -11.82 -51.11
C LEU A 647 -7.98 -11.52 -50.81
N GLN A 648 -7.26 -10.97 -51.79
CA GLN A 648 -5.91 -10.43 -51.60
C GLN A 648 -6.01 -8.91 -51.40
N LEU A 649 -5.57 -8.42 -50.24
CA LEU A 649 -5.34 -6.99 -50.03
C LEU A 649 -3.96 -6.62 -50.61
N PRO A 650 -3.79 -5.42 -51.21
CA PRO A 650 -2.56 -5.00 -51.86
C PRO A 650 -1.35 -4.94 -50.93
#